data_AF-A7ZBX5-F1
#
_entry.id   AF-A7ZBX5-F1
#
_cell.length_a   1.000
_cell.length_b   1.000
_cell.length_c   1.000
_cell.angle_alpha   90.00
_cell.angle_beta   90.00
_cell.angle_gamma   90.00
#
_symmetry.space_group_name_H-M   'P 1'
#
loop_
_entity.id
_entity.type
_entity.pdbx_description
1 polymer ?
#
loop_
_entity_poly.entity_id
_entity_poly.type
_entity_poly.pdbx_seq_one_letter_code
_entity_poly.pdbx_strand_id
1 'polypeptide(L)'
;MNTLKNLTNKDMVNKIKDYADIADVAYAFFEYIDENEIWSFSDKFYNEKILKTPNPRWDYADSTYHGHTLEKLNQKAKENGRQLGQPTAYALCVEARFMQDLTIEKPEKNDDGTIKKVKISNEIRNFITTPKGEPQRLFINEKGYHQISERTKKFTSRFRLLKHQKNDELGFSATLFEDTENNNKRILTFRGTEITLEDLNADIQLTRGKIPDQAISLIYFFMDYVLPILKEGEKINICGHSLGGYLTQACAFTFAEYIDEIYTFNSPGLLRDFLLSSYLTNKINSIDEILKMSFDEIMNSDDEYKELAKTRSDYKVNLSYQKTLYKNIFLANKDHTYLPAPLNVNNIYHMKTDNDSLAFNNKLYENAIQDLGVDINGNEVLINIGNVDAILNTNVSVSSHFLTYTAATLYFFSYLLEQKDNDEKTKNVSLKGTLLYLNDFMEQNYKLIFDLDTNLSLAYKNETSYIDNKATLPPLLYNKNKNWMLLILLNNIKHDFKILNHNLEDEQEALIIEDIFKLSDKKQYTKIISKDEVEKFKEGGCENIEDKRAMHKCRTYKVVDESSSDVTTTKADASKLYTYTSNFTRSLSSQDEKTYFMKKSEQTYSLLFDNSTQNGSINLYDVKDRGEIKFGFLSASSSVYVDKDKESLAIFTKDKDIVDIERLYDKIRDKFGVENPENYKVDLFLNATLLKGANEAKDYKFGFTNFKDEKEHDLFENKEEQKPFYYFSPRGDESSKGSLDITNKNTSIRVLGYDIERGSLDIKLKRANNDEKKENQMQSKEALDHQSIPLGATATNFTAHPVIEDDIITCPHGGRVVLKSKAGRSIKSQDIALILGRDFLGSPIVGCSANSPCTCVAHVPKSALSAKRVNEDYALMQDLVHHCLSDKGCTLSVAKKSNLLTFEGVKYLDANGNEVAPKEVQIKQNPRLRFFMKSAASQRDNMHVAIYSINGTEYKEPNGADEIVLKESDAKDVSDKALLKLFNENFKTTSQRKYEFKEYSLKYGADVFRLNFIKPEYKSKHGVNGYYERLSEYENDVRNLIFLTPNQTKDITIKIAKGLDAKIEKDAEITDVVVLQGL
;
A
#
# COMPACT_ATOMS: atom_id res chain seq x y z
N MET A 1 -31.37 -14.64 21.80
CA MET A 1 -31.50 -15.25 23.14
C MET A 1 -30.81 -14.32 24.12
N ASN A 2 -31.59 -13.64 24.96
CA ASN A 2 -31.09 -12.89 26.10
C ASN A 2 -30.61 -13.92 27.13
N THR A 3 -29.40 -13.75 27.64
CA THR A 3 -28.83 -14.60 28.70
C THR A 3 -29.74 -14.56 29.93
N LEU A 4 -29.83 -15.66 30.70
CA LEU A 4 -30.66 -15.75 31.93
C LEU A 4 -30.38 -14.65 32.97
N LYS A 5 -29.24 -13.97 32.87
CA LYS A 5 -28.78 -12.93 33.79
C LYS A 5 -29.03 -11.49 33.31
N ASN A 6 -29.80 -11.29 32.22
CA ASN A 6 -30.08 -9.98 31.63
C ASN A 6 -28.81 -9.17 31.26
N LEU A 7 -27.69 -9.85 30.97
CA LEU A 7 -26.49 -9.17 30.49
C LEU A 7 -26.73 -8.67 29.06
N THR A 8 -26.23 -7.48 28.76
CA THR A 8 -26.19 -7.01 27.38
C THR A 8 -25.21 -7.86 26.57
N ASN A 9 -25.34 -7.88 25.23
CA ASN A 9 -24.39 -8.62 24.40
C ASN A 9 -22.95 -8.10 24.56
N LYS A 10 -22.78 -6.78 24.74
CA LYS A 10 -21.50 -6.17 25.08
C LYS A 10 -20.92 -6.70 26.39
N ASP A 11 -21.71 -6.74 27.46
CA ASP A 11 -21.25 -7.27 28.76
C ASP A 11 -20.85 -8.74 28.64
N MET A 12 -21.59 -9.50 27.83
CA MET A 12 -21.29 -10.90 27.58
C MET A 12 -19.99 -11.09 26.78
N VAL A 13 -19.73 -10.29 25.74
CA VAL A 13 -18.46 -10.31 24.99
C VAL A 13 -17.29 -9.93 25.91
N ASN A 14 -17.46 -8.91 26.75
CA ASN A 14 -16.46 -8.53 27.76
C ASN A 14 -16.17 -9.67 28.75
N LYS A 15 -17.22 -10.35 29.20
CA LYS A 15 -17.09 -11.49 30.09
C LYS A 15 -16.35 -12.65 29.43
N ILE A 16 -16.68 -12.98 28.18
CA ILE A 16 -16.00 -14.02 27.40
C ILE A 16 -14.50 -13.69 27.23
N LYS A 17 -14.17 -12.44 26.95
CA LYS A 17 -12.79 -11.94 26.92
C LYS A 17 -12.07 -12.15 28.25
N ASP A 18 -12.70 -11.81 29.38
CA ASP A 18 -12.10 -12.02 30.70
C ASP A 18 -11.86 -13.51 30.99
N TYR A 19 -12.78 -14.40 30.60
CA TYR A 19 -12.60 -15.85 30.74
C TYR A 19 -11.52 -16.41 29.80
N ALA A 20 -11.28 -15.79 28.65
CA ALA A 20 -10.15 -16.12 27.79
C ALA A 20 -8.82 -15.77 28.49
N ASP A 21 -8.73 -14.61 29.15
CA ASP A 21 -7.56 -14.24 29.96
C ASP A 21 -7.34 -15.21 31.13
N ILE A 22 -8.40 -15.62 31.84
CA ILE A 22 -8.30 -16.60 32.94
C ILE A 22 -7.80 -17.95 32.41
N ALA A 23 -8.33 -18.43 31.29
CA ALA A 23 -7.89 -19.67 30.66
C ALA A 23 -6.43 -19.59 30.14
N ASP A 24 -5.99 -18.41 29.69
CA ASP A 24 -4.61 -18.16 29.27
C ASP A 24 -3.64 -18.17 30.45
N VAL A 25 -4.02 -17.51 31.54
CA VAL A 25 -3.26 -17.46 32.80
C VAL A 25 -3.21 -18.80 33.51
N ALA A 26 -4.09 -19.76 33.20
CA ALA A 26 -4.00 -21.13 33.73
C ALA A 26 -2.66 -21.82 33.42
N TYR A 27 -1.92 -21.34 32.41
CA TYR A 27 -0.59 -21.81 32.03
C TYR A 27 0.57 -21.08 32.74
N ALA A 28 0.29 -20.11 33.61
CA ALA A 28 1.32 -19.41 34.38
C ALA A 28 1.87 -20.28 35.52
N PHE A 29 3.18 -20.18 35.77
CA PHE A 29 3.88 -20.92 36.84
C PHE A 29 3.75 -20.19 38.18
N PHE A 30 2.63 -20.37 38.87
CA PHE A 30 2.34 -19.66 40.12
C PHE A 30 3.06 -20.20 41.35
N GLU A 31 3.71 -21.37 41.27
CA GLU A 31 4.58 -21.88 42.34
C GLU A 31 5.68 -20.89 42.72
N TYR A 32 6.15 -20.06 41.79
CA TYR A 32 7.17 -19.03 42.03
C TYR A 32 6.73 -17.89 42.96
N ILE A 33 5.44 -17.79 43.26
CA ILE A 33 4.94 -16.86 44.29
C ILE A 33 5.45 -17.26 45.68
N ASP A 34 5.57 -18.56 45.94
CA ASP A 34 5.91 -19.13 47.25
C ASP A 34 7.26 -19.85 47.28
N GLU A 35 7.68 -20.42 46.17
CA GLU A 35 8.90 -21.22 46.02
C GLU A 35 10.00 -20.37 45.36
N ASN A 36 11.20 -20.35 45.98
CA ASN A 36 12.41 -19.91 45.28
C ASN A 36 13.03 -21.14 44.58
N GLU A 37 13.71 -20.92 43.47
CA GLU A 37 14.47 -21.98 42.82
C GLU A 37 15.65 -22.43 43.69
N ILE A 38 15.88 -23.74 43.77
CA ILE A 38 17.00 -24.34 44.49
C ILE A 38 17.97 -24.92 43.45
N TRP A 39 19.21 -24.45 43.45
CA TRP A 39 20.26 -25.08 42.65
C TRP A 39 20.69 -26.41 43.25
N SER A 40 20.96 -27.39 42.39
CA SER A 40 21.66 -28.59 42.81
C SER A 40 23.06 -28.23 43.33
N PHE A 41 23.67 -29.10 44.13
CA PHE A 41 25.05 -28.89 44.60
C PHE A 41 26.04 -28.72 43.43
N SER A 42 25.82 -29.46 42.34
CA SER A 42 26.56 -29.35 41.08
C SER A 42 26.41 -27.96 40.45
N ASP A 43 25.17 -27.48 40.30
CA ASP A 43 24.89 -26.18 39.67
C ASP A 43 25.41 -25.03 40.51
N LYS A 44 25.32 -25.15 41.83
CA LYS A 44 25.87 -24.17 42.77
C LYS A 44 27.39 -24.09 42.63
N PHE A 45 28.08 -25.24 42.58
CA PHE A 45 29.53 -25.29 42.37
C PHE A 45 29.91 -24.72 40.99
N TYR A 46 29.21 -25.10 39.92
CA TYR A 46 29.48 -24.64 38.57
C TYR A 46 29.26 -23.13 38.41
N ASN A 47 28.14 -22.60 38.92
CA ASN A 47 27.82 -21.16 38.88
C ASN A 47 28.78 -20.32 39.75
N GLU A 48 29.10 -20.76 40.98
CA GLU A 48 29.92 -19.97 41.91
C GLU A 48 31.43 -20.07 41.64
N LYS A 49 31.92 -21.19 41.10
CA LYS A 49 33.36 -21.44 40.93
C LYS A 49 33.85 -21.41 39.48
N ILE A 50 33.01 -21.72 38.50
CA ILE A 50 33.43 -21.91 37.09
C ILE A 50 33.00 -20.73 36.20
N LEU A 51 31.71 -20.37 36.19
CA LEU A 51 31.16 -19.42 35.19
C LEU A 51 31.62 -17.96 35.36
N LYS A 52 32.03 -17.51 36.56
CA LYS A 52 32.34 -16.10 36.92
C LYS A 52 31.21 -15.08 36.68
N THR A 53 30.18 -15.43 35.89
CA THR A 53 28.87 -14.80 35.72
C THR A 53 27.79 -15.88 35.95
N PRO A 54 27.20 -15.98 37.14
CA PRO A 54 26.24 -17.04 37.46
C PRO A 54 24.96 -16.91 36.63
N ASN A 55 24.33 -18.04 36.30
CA ASN A 55 23.01 -18.06 35.67
C ASN A 55 21.98 -17.38 36.59
N PRO A 56 20.97 -16.67 36.05
CA PRO A 56 19.92 -16.10 36.87
C PRO A 56 19.06 -17.20 37.53
N ARG A 57 18.74 -17.03 38.81
CA ARG A 57 17.90 -17.91 39.63
C ARG A 57 16.75 -17.13 40.25
N TRP A 58 15.55 -17.71 40.27
CA TRP A 58 14.42 -17.09 40.94
C TRP A 58 14.57 -17.12 42.47
N ASP A 59 14.84 -15.95 43.06
CA ASP A 59 14.97 -15.74 44.51
C ASP A 59 13.99 -14.67 45.04
N TYR A 60 12.95 -14.35 44.27
CA TYR A 60 12.09 -13.20 44.50
C TYR A 60 10.67 -13.59 44.91
N ALA A 61 10.43 -14.82 45.40
CA ALA A 61 9.12 -15.20 45.93
C ALA A 61 8.66 -14.21 47.01
N ASP A 62 7.37 -13.89 47.06
CA ASP A 62 6.85 -12.86 47.96
C ASP A 62 5.51 -13.18 48.57
N SER A 63 4.93 -14.36 48.33
CA SER A 63 3.63 -14.79 48.88
C SER A 63 2.54 -13.71 48.80
N THR A 64 2.51 -12.96 47.69
CA THR A 64 1.49 -11.94 47.40
C THR A 64 0.64 -12.39 46.22
N TYR A 65 -0.66 -12.52 46.43
CA TYR A 65 -1.60 -13.19 45.51
C TYR A 65 -2.62 -12.23 44.85
N HIS A 66 -2.41 -10.92 45.00
CA HIS A 66 -3.32 -9.89 44.48
C HIS A 66 -2.56 -8.58 44.27
N GLY A 67 -2.87 -7.88 43.17
CA GLY A 67 -2.21 -6.64 42.76
C GLY A 67 -0.88 -6.86 42.04
N HIS A 68 -0.45 -5.83 41.31
CA HIS A 68 0.76 -5.85 40.49
C HIS A 68 1.99 -5.22 41.16
N THR A 69 1.80 -4.52 42.28
CA THR A 69 2.88 -3.82 43.00
C THR A 69 2.87 -4.22 44.47
N LEU A 70 4.04 -4.39 45.08
CA LEU A 70 4.19 -4.60 46.51
C LEU A 70 3.87 -3.33 47.29
N GLU A 71 2.64 -3.24 47.79
CA GLU A 71 2.18 -2.16 48.68
C GLU A 71 2.57 -2.41 50.15
N LYS A 72 2.84 -3.67 50.50
CA LYS A 72 3.28 -4.09 51.83
C LYS A 72 4.28 -5.23 51.72
N LEU A 73 5.23 -5.29 52.67
CA LEU A 73 6.21 -6.37 52.74
C LEU A 73 5.80 -7.38 53.82
N ASN A 74 5.38 -8.57 53.38
CA ASN A 74 5.17 -9.71 54.27
C ASN A 74 6.51 -10.38 54.64
N GLN A 75 6.46 -11.45 55.45
CA GLN A 75 7.66 -12.15 55.90
C GLN A 75 8.50 -12.69 54.73
N LYS A 76 7.87 -13.41 53.79
CA LYS A 76 8.54 -13.99 52.62
C LYS A 76 9.24 -12.92 51.78
N ALA A 77 8.54 -11.82 51.50
CA ALA A 77 9.08 -10.68 50.75
C ALA A 77 10.31 -10.06 51.46
N LYS A 78 10.28 -9.93 52.79
CA LYS A 78 11.43 -9.43 53.58
C LYS A 78 12.61 -10.38 53.55
N GLU A 79 12.37 -11.67 53.73
CA GLU A 79 13.40 -12.73 53.68
C GLU A 79 14.11 -12.75 52.32
N ASN A 80 13.37 -12.50 51.24
CA ASN A 80 13.87 -12.45 49.88
C ASN A 80 14.34 -11.05 49.43
N GLY A 81 14.49 -10.10 50.35
CA GLY A 81 15.05 -8.77 50.06
C GLY A 81 14.21 -7.89 49.12
N ARG A 82 12.90 -8.17 49.00
CA ARG A 82 11.96 -7.38 48.18
C ARG A 82 11.71 -6.00 48.79
N GLN A 83 11.35 -5.03 47.95
CA GLN A 83 11.11 -3.63 48.35
C GLN A 83 9.72 -3.15 47.95
N LEU A 84 9.18 -2.15 48.67
CA LEU A 84 7.93 -1.49 48.30
C LEU A 84 8.04 -0.86 46.91
N GLY A 85 6.95 -0.92 46.14
CA GLY A 85 6.93 -0.41 44.77
C GLY A 85 7.49 -1.37 43.71
N GLN A 86 8.13 -2.48 44.11
CA GLN A 86 8.51 -3.54 43.17
C GLN A 86 7.30 -4.34 42.69
N PRO A 87 7.35 -4.92 41.48
CA PRO A 87 6.26 -5.74 40.96
C PRO A 87 6.07 -7.03 41.77
N THR A 88 4.84 -7.46 42.03
CA THR A 88 4.59 -8.72 42.77
C THR A 88 5.07 -9.95 41.97
N ALA A 89 5.45 -11.03 42.65
CA ALA A 89 5.76 -12.31 42.02
C ALA A 89 4.55 -12.83 41.22
N TYR A 90 3.34 -12.63 41.76
CA TYR A 90 2.09 -12.93 41.06
C TYR A 90 1.99 -12.22 39.71
N ALA A 91 2.24 -10.90 39.66
CA ALA A 91 2.20 -10.18 38.40
C ALA A 91 3.34 -10.54 37.46
N LEU A 92 4.52 -10.90 37.97
CA LEU A 92 5.60 -11.40 37.13
C LEU A 92 5.26 -12.78 36.52
N CYS A 93 4.59 -13.68 37.24
CA CYS A 93 4.08 -14.94 36.67
C CYS A 93 3.06 -14.67 35.54
N VAL A 94 2.10 -13.77 35.77
CA VAL A 94 1.09 -13.40 34.76
C VAL A 94 1.73 -12.71 33.55
N GLU A 95 2.67 -11.79 33.77
CA GLU A 95 3.39 -11.10 32.71
C GLU A 95 4.23 -12.06 31.87
N ALA A 96 4.90 -13.02 32.52
CA ALA A 96 5.66 -14.06 31.82
C ALA A 96 4.76 -14.82 30.84
N ARG A 97 3.52 -15.10 31.25
CA ARG A 97 2.54 -15.81 30.43
C ARG A 97 1.98 -14.93 29.31
N PHE A 98 1.40 -13.78 29.65
CA PHE A 98 0.76 -12.88 28.67
C PHE A 98 1.74 -12.35 27.62
N MET A 99 3.00 -12.14 28.01
CA MET A 99 4.04 -11.60 27.12
C MET A 99 5.04 -12.66 26.68
N GLN A 100 4.70 -13.96 26.73
CA GLN A 100 5.63 -15.06 26.44
C GLN A 100 6.34 -14.95 25.08
N ASP A 101 5.69 -14.35 24.08
CA ASP A 101 6.26 -14.18 22.74
C ASP A 101 7.11 -12.92 22.56
N LEU A 102 7.14 -12.05 23.56
CA LEU A 102 7.87 -10.80 23.55
C LEU A 102 9.39 -11.05 23.74
N THR A 103 10.22 -10.39 22.95
CA THR A 103 11.67 -10.31 23.15
C THR A 103 12.02 -8.98 23.77
N ILE A 104 12.64 -9.03 24.94
CA ILE A 104 12.99 -7.87 25.77
C ILE A 104 14.51 -7.68 25.84
N GLU A 105 14.92 -6.43 26.02
CA GLU A 105 16.32 -6.09 26.29
C GLU A 105 16.65 -6.28 27.76
N LYS A 106 17.81 -6.88 28.05
CA LYS A 106 18.35 -6.98 29.41
C LYS A 106 19.35 -5.85 29.67
N PRO A 107 19.52 -5.41 30.93
CA PRO A 107 20.57 -4.47 31.33
C PRO A 107 21.97 -5.14 31.37
N GLU A 108 22.28 -5.94 30.35
CA GLU A 108 23.53 -6.69 30.17
C GLU A 108 23.99 -6.56 28.72
N LYS A 109 25.29 -6.70 28.50
CA LYS A 109 25.88 -6.78 27.16
C LYS A 109 26.41 -8.18 26.90
N ASN A 110 26.32 -8.62 25.65
CA ASN A 110 27.01 -9.81 25.15
C ASN A 110 28.53 -9.57 25.13
N ASP A 111 29.31 -10.64 24.95
CA ASP A 111 30.78 -10.57 24.90
C ASP A 111 31.30 -9.65 23.77
N ASP A 112 30.51 -9.48 22.71
CA ASP A 112 30.79 -8.58 21.58
C ASP A 112 30.39 -7.10 21.84
N GLY A 113 29.85 -6.79 23.02
CA GLY A 113 29.42 -5.46 23.42
C GLY A 113 28.01 -5.05 23.00
N THR A 114 27.26 -5.92 22.31
CA THR A 114 25.85 -5.67 21.92
C THR A 114 24.89 -5.85 23.12
N ILE A 115 23.73 -5.20 23.08
CA ILE A 115 22.70 -5.35 24.13
C ILE A 115 22.14 -6.77 24.09
N LYS A 116 22.08 -7.43 25.25
CA LYS A 116 21.53 -8.78 25.37
C LYS A 116 20.01 -8.75 25.24
N LYS A 117 19.46 -9.55 24.32
CA LYS A 117 18.01 -9.70 24.10
C LYS A 117 17.58 -11.11 24.50
N VAL A 118 16.41 -11.24 25.11
CA VAL A 118 15.84 -12.53 25.53
C VAL A 118 14.35 -12.59 25.22
N LYS A 119 13.85 -13.73 24.73
CA LYS A 119 12.41 -14.01 24.64
C LYS A 119 11.88 -14.39 26.02
N ILE A 120 10.75 -13.81 26.45
CA ILE A 120 10.19 -14.06 27.79
C ILE A 120 9.85 -15.54 27.99
N SER A 121 9.24 -16.19 27.00
CA SER A 121 9.00 -17.64 26.93
C SER A 121 8.26 -18.25 28.13
N ASN A 122 7.36 -17.49 28.78
CA ASN A 122 6.70 -17.92 30.02
C ASN A 122 7.68 -18.26 31.18
N GLU A 123 8.90 -17.71 31.14
CA GLU A 123 9.91 -17.96 32.15
C GLU A 123 10.18 -16.70 32.99
N ILE A 124 9.80 -16.75 34.26
CA ILE A 124 9.93 -15.62 35.18
C ILE A 124 11.39 -15.15 35.39
N ARG A 125 12.38 -16.04 35.21
CA ARG A 125 13.81 -15.72 35.28
C ARG A 125 14.28 -14.75 34.19
N ASN A 126 13.52 -14.60 33.10
CA ASN A 126 13.89 -13.67 32.03
C ASN A 126 13.74 -12.19 32.44
N PHE A 127 13.08 -11.94 33.57
CA PHE A 127 12.96 -10.65 34.25
C PHE A 127 14.10 -10.31 35.21
N ILE A 128 15.08 -11.22 35.32
CA ILE A 128 16.24 -11.10 36.17
C ILE A 128 17.48 -10.82 35.32
N THR A 129 18.39 -10.02 35.87
CA THR A 129 19.71 -9.75 35.32
C THR A 129 20.82 -10.14 36.32
N THR A 130 21.98 -10.55 35.79
CA THR A 130 23.22 -10.83 36.52
C THR A 130 24.42 -10.10 35.87
N PRO A 131 24.49 -8.75 35.95
CA PRO A 131 25.60 -8.00 35.35
C PRO A 131 26.95 -8.39 35.97
N LYS A 132 28.02 -8.32 35.17
CA LYS A 132 29.36 -8.74 35.60
C LYS A 132 29.87 -7.86 36.74
N GLY A 133 30.07 -8.49 37.91
CA GLY A 133 30.55 -7.81 39.12
C GLY A 133 29.45 -7.19 39.98
N GLU A 134 28.19 -7.33 39.59
CA GLU A 134 27.02 -6.89 40.36
C GLU A 134 26.22 -8.09 40.87
N PRO A 135 25.49 -7.95 42.00
CA PRO A 135 24.55 -8.97 42.43
C PRO A 135 23.38 -9.08 41.45
N GLN A 136 22.78 -10.26 41.43
CA GLN A 136 21.53 -10.49 40.73
C GLN A 136 20.45 -9.50 41.18
N ARG A 137 19.63 -9.01 40.24
CA ARG A 137 18.48 -8.14 40.54
C ARG A 137 17.33 -8.30 39.54
N LEU A 138 16.12 -7.97 39.95
CA LEU A 138 14.99 -7.74 39.04
C LEU A 138 15.20 -6.41 38.31
N PHE A 139 14.92 -6.36 37.02
CA PHE A 139 15.03 -5.12 36.22
C PHE A 139 13.69 -4.64 35.62
N ILE A 140 12.62 -5.41 35.79
CA ILE A 140 11.30 -5.04 35.28
C ILE A 140 10.80 -3.76 35.94
N ASN A 141 10.17 -2.90 35.14
CA ASN A 141 9.76 -1.54 35.46
C ASN A 141 10.92 -0.52 35.62
N GLU A 142 12.17 -0.90 35.37
CA GLU A 142 13.26 0.09 35.29
C GLU A 142 13.14 0.95 34.05
N LYS A 143 13.51 2.24 34.17
CA LYS A 143 13.43 3.20 33.07
C LYS A 143 14.28 2.71 31.89
N GLY A 144 13.65 2.55 30.73
CA GLY A 144 14.30 2.08 29.50
C GLY A 144 14.26 0.57 29.28
N TYR A 145 13.67 -0.20 30.19
CA TYR A 145 13.48 -1.64 30.07
C TYR A 145 11.99 -2.02 30.09
N HIS A 146 11.70 -3.31 29.92
CA HIS A 146 10.34 -3.85 29.86
C HIS A 146 9.51 -3.43 31.08
N GLN A 147 8.31 -2.93 30.82
CA GLN A 147 7.33 -2.53 31.82
C GLN A 147 6.23 -3.58 31.86
N ILE A 148 5.65 -3.84 33.03
CA ILE A 148 4.47 -4.70 33.12
C ILE A 148 3.35 -4.14 32.22
N SER A 149 2.79 -5.00 31.38
CA SER A 149 1.70 -4.70 30.45
C SER A 149 0.42 -4.20 31.15
N GLU A 150 -0.38 -3.40 30.46
CA GLU A 150 -1.70 -2.98 30.98
C GLU A 150 -2.63 -4.19 31.13
N ARG A 151 -2.54 -5.21 30.25
CA ARG A 151 -3.25 -6.48 30.40
C ARG A 151 -2.96 -7.14 31.76
N THR A 152 -1.68 -7.27 32.14
CA THR A 152 -1.29 -7.85 33.44
C THR A 152 -1.76 -7.01 34.62
N LYS A 153 -1.62 -5.68 34.55
CA LYS A 153 -2.06 -4.80 35.64
C LYS A 153 -3.56 -4.92 35.89
N LYS A 154 -4.38 -4.88 34.85
CA LYS A 154 -5.84 -5.02 34.95
C LYS A 154 -6.23 -6.41 35.49
N PHE A 155 -5.60 -7.46 34.97
CA PHE A 155 -5.88 -8.83 35.40
C PHE A 155 -5.55 -9.03 36.89
N THR A 156 -4.32 -8.75 37.30
CA THR A 156 -3.84 -9.03 38.68
C THR A 156 -4.48 -8.13 39.73
N SER A 157 -5.01 -6.98 39.34
CA SER A 157 -5.75 -6.09 40.23
C SER A 157 -7.19 -6.55 40.46
N ARG A 158 -7.78 -7.32 39.55
CA ARG A 158 -9.14 -7.84 39.65
C ARG A 158 -9.23 -9.29 40.12
N PHE A 159 -8.38 -10.16 39.59
CA PHE A 159 -8.39 -11.57 39.93
C PHE A 159 -7.38 -11.85 41.04
N ARG A 160 -7.88 -12.30 42.18
CA ARG A 160 -7.05 -12.75 43.30
C ARG A 160 -6.81 -14.25 43.18
N LEU A 161 -5.56 -14.68 43.26
CA LEU A 161 -5.21 -16.09 43.29
C LEU A 161 -5.53 -16.68 44.67
N LEU A 162 -6.35 -17.73 44.72
CA LEU A 162 -6.71 -18.43 45.95
C LEU A 162 -5.91 -19.73 46.13
N LYS A 163 -5.76 -20.50 45.04
CA LYS A 163 -5.03 -21.77 45.05
C LYS A 163 -4.52 -22.08 43.65
N HIS A 164 -3.28 -22.54 43.56
CA HIS A 164 -2.73 -23.13 42.34
C HIS A 164 -2.27 -24.56 42.62
N GLN A 165 -2.54 -25.46 41.67
CA GLN A 165 -1.97 -26.79 41.58
C GLN A 165 -1.04 -26.80 40.37
N LYS A 166 0.27 -26.89 40.61
CA LYS A 166 1.25 -27.15 39.54
C LYS A 166 1.03 -28.55 38.97
N ASN A 167 1.54 -28.80 37.76
CA ASN A 167 1.40 -30.10 37.08
C ASN A 167 1.77 -31.25 38.04
N ASP A 168 0.84 -32.15 38.28
CA ASP A 168 1.08 -33.38 39.02
C ASP A 168 1.65 -34.49 38.12
N GLU A 169 1.87 -35.69 38.67
CA GLU A 169 2.40 -36.85 37.94
C GLU A 169 1.50 -37.31 36.78
N LEU A 170 0.21 -36.95 36.81
CA LEU A 170 -0.77 -37.24 35.75
C LEU A 170 -0.89 -36.07 34.75
N GLY A 171 -0.12 -34.99 34.95
CA GLY A 171 -0.13 -33.78 34.13
C GLY A 171 -1.31 -32.84 34.42
N PHE A 172 -2.02 -33.01 35.54
CA PHE A 172 -3.13 -32.14 35.93
C PHE A 172 -2.63 -30.85 36.57
N SER A 173 -3.15 -29.72 36.12
CA SER A 173 -2.97 -28.41 36.75
C SER A 173 -4.26 -27.60 36.72
N ALA A 174 -4.52 -26.92 37.82
CA ALA A 174 -5.70 -26.09 37.99
C ALA A 174 -5.39 -24.87 38.85
N THR A 175 -6.12 -23.79 38.60
CA THR A 175 -5.99 -22.55 39.33
C THR A 175 -7.36 -22.02 39.74
N LEU A 176 -7.47 -21.62 41.00
CA LEU A 176 -8.68 -21.10 41.62
C LEU A 176 -8.48 -19.61 41.89
N PHE A 177 -9.35 -18.79 41.30
CA PHE A 177 -9.37 -17.35 41.43
C PHE A 177 -10.63 -16.86 42.14
N GLU A 178 -10.53 -15.65 42.70
CA GLU A 178 -11.66 -14.82 43.14
C GLU A 178 -11.68 -13.55 42.28
N ASP A 179 -12.83 -13.26 41.65
CA ASP A 179 -13.07 -12.01 40.94
C ASP A 179 -13.52 -10.93 41.93
N THR A 180 -12.61 -10.02 42.30
CA THR A 180 -12.87 -9.00 43.32
C THR A 180 -13.85 -7.92 42.87
N GLU A 181 -14.16 -7.84 41.56
CA GLU A 181 -15.10 -6.86 41.00
C GLU A 181 -16.48 -7.44 40.73
N ASN A 182 -16.63 -8.77 40.73
CA ASN A 182 -17.89 -9.45 40.47
C ASN A 182 -18.39 -10.22 41.71
N ASN A 183 -18.73 -9.49 42.77
CA ASN A 183 -19.26 -10.05 44.02
C ASN A 183 -18.39 -11.17 44.64
N ASN A 184 -17.07 -11.11 44.46
CA ASN A 184 -16.13 -12.15 44.90
C ASN A 184 -16.47 -13.53 44.32
N LYS A 185 -16.95 -13.58 43.07
CA LYS A 185 -17.28 -14.81 42.37
C LYS A 185 -16.02 -15.66 42.23
N ARG A 186 -16.11 -16.93 42.62
CA ARG A 186 -15.03 -17.89 42.45
C ARG A 186 -14.99 -18.43 41.04
N ILE A 187 -13.78 -18.63 40.54
CA ILE A 187 -13.53 -19.11 39.19
C ILE A 187 -12.45 -20.18 39.25
N LEU A 188 -12.78 -21.40 38.80
CA LEU A 188 -11.84 -22.50 38.70
C LEU A 188 -11.46 -22.70 37.23
N THR A 189 -10.17 -22.67 36.93
CA THR A 189 -9.66 -22.90 35.58
C THR A 189 -8.69 -24.06 35.51
N PHE A 190 -8.74 -24.79 34.39
CA PHE A 190 -7.91 -25.95 34.13
C PHE A 190 -6.95 -25.67 32.98
N ARG A 191 -5.68 -26.03 33.19
CA ARG A 191 -4.64 -25.97 32.15
C ARG A 191 -4.79 -27.15 31.19
N GLY A 192 -4.53 -26.93 29.91
CA GLY A 192 -4.36 -28.01 28.92
C GLY A 192 -2.90 -28.45 28.81
N THR A 193 -2.62 -29.38 27.90
CA THR A 193 -1.25 -29.78 27.55
C THR A 193 -0.57 -28.63 26.78
N GLU A 194 0.71 -28.33 27.07
CA GLU A 194 1.45 -27.37 26.27
C GLU A 194 1.66 -27.92 24.85
N ILE A 195 1.27 -27.16 23.83
CA ILE A 195 1.33 -27.60 22.43
C ILE A 195 2.76 -27.40 21.93
N THR A 196 3.60 -28.43 22.00
CA THR A 196 4.66 -28.60 21.01
C THR A 196 4.10 -29.33 19.77
N LEU A 197 4.73 -29.16 18.60
CA LEU A 197 4.33 -29.88 17.36
C LEU A 197 4.31 -31.42 17.53
N GLU A 198 5.04 -31.96 18.51
CA GLU A 198 5.05 -33.38 18.87
C GLU A 198 3.91 -33.75 19.85
N ASP A 199 3.44 -32.82 20.71
CA ASP A 199 2.34 -33.01 21.67
C ASP A 199 0.94 -33.00 21.03
N LEU A 200 0.81 -32.49 19.80
CA LEU A 200 -0.40 -32.62 18.99
C LEU A 200 -0.84 -34.10 18.89
N ASN A 201 0.13 -35.03 18.88
CA ASN A 201 -0.12 -36.46 18.84
C ASN A 201 -0.71 -37.00 20.16
N ALA A 202 -0.47 -36.35 21.31
CA ALA A 202 -1.03 -36.71 22.61
C ALA A 202 -2.49 -36.25 22.75
N ASP A 203 -2.82 -35.04 22.26
CA ASP A 203 -4.21 -34.59 22.11
C ASP A 203 -4.98 -35.46 21.09
N ILE A 204 -4.29 -35.94 20.05
CA ILE A 204 -4.81 -36.98 19.16
C ILE A 204 -4.91 -38.34 19.87
N GLN A 205 -4.12 -38.68 20.89
CA GLN A 205 -4.30 -39.93 21.66
C GLN A 205 -5.53 -39.92 22.59
N LEU A 206 -6.07 -38.75 22.94
CA LEU A 206 -7.41 -38.63 23.56
C LEU A 206 -8.50 -39.27 22.66
N THR A 207 -8.22 -39.42 21.36
CA THR A 207 -9.10 -40.11 20.40
C THR A 207 -9.17 -41.64 20.59
N ARG A 208 -8.36 -42.23 21.49
CA ARG A 208 -8.40 -43.68 21.82
C ARG A 208 -9.51 -44.09 22.80
N GLY A 209 -10.37 -43.16 23.22
CA GLY A 209 -11.67 -43.48 23.85
C GLY A 209 -11.66 -43.72 25.36
N LYS A 210 -10.67 -43.20 26.10
CA LYS A 210 -10.61 -43.25 27.57
C LYS A 210 -10.67 -41.83 28.15
N ILE A 211 -11.35 -41.67 29.30
CA ILE A 211 -11.27 -40.43 30.08
C ILE A 211 -9.82 -40.27 30.57
N PRO A 212 -9.20 -39.08 30.47
CA PRO A 212 -7.84 -38.86 30.94
C PRO A 212 -7.70 -39.10 32.45
N ASP A 213 -6.56 -39.64 32.87
CA ASP A 213 -6.27 -39.87 34.30
C ASP A 213 -6.27 -38.56 35.11
N GLN A 214 -6.06 -37.42 34.46
CA GLN A 214 -6.21 -36.06 35.01
C GLN A 214 -7.59 -35.81 35.62
N ALA A 215 -8.64 -36.53 35.20
CA ALA A 215 -9.97 -36.43 35.82
C ALA A 215 -9.98 -36.92 37.28
N ILE A 216 -9.09 -37.86 37.64
CA ILE A 216 -8.93 -38.34 39.02
C ILE A 216 -8.39 -37.21 39.89
N SER A 217 -7.32 -36.55 39.44
CA SER A 217 -6.71 -35.40 40.11
C SER A 217 -7.67 -34.22 40.20
N LEU A 218 -8.47 -33.98 39.16
CA LEU A 218 -9.52 -32.97 39.15
C LEU A 218 -10.51 -33.18 40.30
N ILE A 219 -11.01 -34.39 40.47
CA ILE A 219 -11.97 -34.73 41.54
C ILE A 219 -11.36 -34.47 42.91
N TYR A 220 -10.11 -34.91 43.14
CA TYR A 220 -9.42 -34.65 44.40
C TYR A 220 -9.19 -33.17 44.65
N PHE A 221 -8.74 -32.42 43.63
CA PHE A 221 -8.55 -30.98 43.76
C PHE A 221 -9.87 -30.28 44.12
N PHE A 222 -10.97 -30.65 43.48
CA PHE A 222 -12.28 -30.09 43.77
C PHE A 222 -12.73 -30.42 45.21
N MET A 223 -12.53 -31.66 45.65
CA MET A 223 -12.84 -32.10 47.01
C MET A 223 -12.00 -31.38 48.08
N ASP A 224 -10.70 -31.22 47.84
CA ASP A 224 -9.76 -30.71 48.86
C ASP A 224 -9.72 -29.19 48.95
N TYR A 225 -9.99 -28.49 47.83
CA TYR A 225 -9.77 -27.05 47.74
C TYR A 225 -10.99 -26.24 47.34
N VAL A 226 -11.95 -26.82 46.64
CA VAL A 226 -13.15 -26.08 46.17
C VAL A 226 -14.32 -26.28 47.13
N LEU A 227 -14.71 -27.52 47.41
CA LEU A 227 -15.80 -27.81 48.35
C LEU A 227 -15.61 -27.14 49.72
N PRO A 228 -14.42 -27.14 50.34
CA PRO A 228 -14.26 -26.58 51.69
C PRO A 228 -14.41 -25.06 51.76
N ILE A 229 -14.23 -24.36 50.64
CA ILE A 229 -14.35 -22.90 50.62
C ILE A 229 -15.75 -22.43 50.22
N LEU A 230 -16.50 -23.23 49.45
CA LEU A 230 -17.87 -22.91 49.02
C LEU A 230 -18.83 -22.84 50.21
N LYS A 231 -19.57 -21.73 50.31
CA LYS A 231 -20.68 -21.61 51.27
C LYS A 231 -21.89 -22.41 50.78
N GLU A 232 -22.82 -22.71 51.68
CA GLU A 232 -24.06 -23.40 51.33
C GLU A 232 -24.82 -22.65 50.23
N GLY A 233 -25.14 -23.36 49.14
CA GLY A 233 -25.81 -22.81 47.96
C GLY A 233 -24.92 -21.94 47.05
N GLU A 234 -23.65 -21.72 47.40
CA GLU A 234 -22.70 -20.97 46.57
C GLU A 234 -22.25 -21.81 45.38
N LYS A 235 -22.20 -21.18 44.20
CA LYS A 235 -21.78 -21.82 42.95
C LYS A 235 -20.56 -21.14 42.35
N ILE A 236 -19.75 -21.92 41.66
CA ILE A 236 -18.49 -21.48 41.02
C ILE A 236 -18.62 -21.44 39.49
N ASN A 237 -17.89 -20.53 38.86
CA ASN A 237 -17.72 -20.53 37.40
C ASN A 237 -16.49 -21.35 37.02
N ILE A 238 -16.55 -22.07 35.91
CA ILE A 238 -15.42 -22.91 35.45
C ILE A 238 -15.03 -22.57 34.02
N CYS A 239 -13.73 -22.62 33.73
CA CYS A 239 -13.24 -22.42 32.37
C CYS A 239 -11.95 -23.15 32.02
N GLY A 240 -11.72 -23.38 30.73
CA GLY A 240 -10.48 -24.00 30.29
C GLY A 240 -10.30 -23.97 28.78
N HIS A 241 -9.05 -24.11 28.36
CA HIS A 241 -8.63 -24.12 26.97
C HIS A 241 -8.07 -25.50 26.58
N SER A 242 -8.31 -25.96 25.35
CA SER A 242 -7.81 -27.25 24.85
C SER A 242 -8.22 -28.40 25.79
N LEU A 243 -7.31 -29.28 26.23
CA LEU A 243 -7.59 -30.35 27.20
C LEU A 243 -8.15 -29.80 28.53
N GLY A 244 -7.77 -28.58 28.93
CA GLY A 244 -8.39 -27.90 30.07
C GLY A 244 -9.87 -27.61 29.86
N GLY A 245 -10.31 -27.36 28.62
CA GLY A 245 -11.72 -27.24 28.26
C GLY A 245 -12.46 -28.57 28.36
N TYR A 246 -11.83 -29.69 27.98
CA TYR A 246 -12.39 -31.03 28.17
C TYR A 246 -12.56 -31.35 29.67
N LEU A 247 -11.55 -31.05 30.48
CA LEU A 247 -11.62 -31.17 31.94
C LEU A 247 -12.68 -30.25 32.55
N THR A 248 -12.92 -29.07 31.98
CA THR A 248 -14.02 -28.18 32.37
C THR A 248 -15.37 -28.86 32.17
N GLN A 249 -15.60 -29.50 31.01
CA GLN A 249 -16.84 -30.24 30.73
C GLN A 249 -16.99 -31.45 31.69
N ALA A 250 -15.90 -32.19 31.94
CA ALA A 250 -15.90 -33.30 32.89
C ALA A 250 -16.20 -32.85 34.33
N CYS A 251 -15.64 -31.72 34.76
CA CYS A 251 -15.93 -31.10 36.05
C CYS A 251 -17.42 -30.77 36.17
N ALA A 252 -18.01 -30.16 35.14
CA ALA A 252 -19.44 -29.84 35.10
C ALA A 252 -20.33 -31.07 35.26
N PHE A 253 -19.98 -32.16 34.58
CA PHE A 253 -20.73 -33.41 34.65
C PHE A 253 -20.51 -34.18 35.96
N THR A 254 -19.47 -33.85 36.72
CA THR A 254 -19.19 -34.48 38.01
C THR A 254 -19.82 -33.70 39.18
N PHE A 255 -19.75 -32.37 39.13
CA PHE A 255 -20.08 -31.46 40.24
C PHE A 255 -21.21 -30.48 39.88
N ALA A 256 -22.17 -30.89 39.04
CA ALA A 256 -23.24 -30.07 38.48
C ALA A 256 -23.93 -29.12 39.48
N GLU A 257 -24.16 -29.57 40.71
CA GLU A 257 -24.81 -28.80 41.79
C GLU A 257 -24.03 -27.53 42.18
N TYR A 258 -22.71 -27.55 42.03
CA TYR A 258 -21.80 -26.48 42.43
C TYR A 258 -21.46 -25.52 41.27
N ILE A 259 -21.82 -25.85 40.03
CA ILE A 259 -21.43 -25.07 38.84
C ILE A 259 -22.53 -24.08 38.46
N ASP A 260 -22.12 -22.82 38.17
CA ASP A 260 -23.00 -21.74 37.70
C ASP A 260 -22.86 -21.50 36.20
N GLU A 261 -21.65 -21.23 35.72
CA GLU A 261 -21.35 -20.95 34.31
C GLU A 261 -20.10 -21.68 33.83
N ILE A 262 -20.08 -22.01 32.53
CA ILE A 262 -19.08 -22.85 31.89
C ILE A 262 -18.56 -22.16 30.64
N TYR A 263 -17.25 -22.02 30.52
CA TYR A 263 -16.58 -21.40 29.36
C TYR A 263 -15.46 -22.30 28.85
N THR A 264 -15.55 -22.79 27.62
CA THR A 264 -14.48 -23.59 27.02
C THR A 264 -13.96 -22.93 25.76
N PHE A 265 -12.64 -22.90 25.58
CA PHE A 265 -11.99 -22.29 24.42
C PHE A 265 -11.24 -23.35 23.62
N ASN A 266 -11.54 -23.46 22.33
CA ASN A 266 -10.88 -24.36 21.39
C ASN A 266 -10.72 -25.79 21.97
N SER A 267 -11.78 -26.26 22.63
CA SER A 267 -11.77 -27.50 23.40
C SER A 267 -12.26 -28.66 22.55
N PRO A 268 -11.67 -29.87 22.63
CA PRO A 268 -12.36 -31.06 22.18
C PRO A 268 -13.60 -31.32 23.06
N GLY A 269 -14.59 -31.97 22.48
CA GLY A 269 -15.85 -32.31 23.13
C GLY A 269 -15.75 -33.51 24.08
N LEU A 270 -16.53 -33.49 25.16
CA LEU A 270 -16.59 -34.58 26.15
C LEU A 270 -17.23 -35.87 25.60
N LEU A 271 -18.19 -35.73 24.69
CA LEU A 271 -19.11 -36.77 24.23
C LEU A 271 -18.66 -37.42 22.91
N ARG A 272 -19.05 -38.69 22.65
CA ARG A 272 -18.64 -39.49 21.48
C ARG A 272 -19.63 -40.64 21.16
N ASP A 273 -19.45 -41.25 19.98
CA ASP A 273 -20.27 -42.34 19.41
C ASP A 273 -20.53 -43.56 20.31
N PHE A 274 -21.58 -44.32 19.93
CA PHE A 274 -22.15 -45.49 20.62
C PHE A 274 -21.16 -46.57 21.08
N LEU A 275 -19.98 -46.71 20.46
CA LEU A 275 -18.95 -47.70 20.84
C LEU A 275 -18.41 -47.48 22.27
N LEU A 276 -18.47 -46.26 22.82
CA LEU A 276 -18.09 -45.98 24.21
C LEU A 276 -19.12 -46.46 25.25
N SER A 277 -20.36 -46.76 24.85
CA SER A 277 -21.44 -47.15 25.79
C SER A 277 -21.08 -48.42 26.58
N SER A 278 -20.44 -49.40 25.95
CA SER A 278 -19.95 -50.63 26.59
C SER A 278 -18.80 -50.34 27.56
N TYR A 279 -17.83 -49.50 27.16
CA TYR A 279 -16.73 -49.09 28.04
C TYR A 279 -17.23 -48.35 29.29
N LEU A 280 -18.14 -47.38 29.11
CA LEU A 280 -18.74 -46.63 30.22
C LEU A 280 -19.54 -47.55 31.14
N THR A 281 -20.32 -48.48 30.58
CA THR A 281 -21.08 -49.47 31.36
C THR A 281 -20.15 -50.36 32.18
N ASN A 282 -19.07 -50.86 31.56
CA ASN A 282 -18.06 -51.68 32.24
C ASN A 282 -17.40 -50.89 33.38
N LYS A 283 -16.96 -49.65 33.13
CA LYS A 283 -16.38 -48.79 34.17
C LYS A 283 -17.35 -48.52 35.32
N ILE A 284 -18.63 -48.23 35.05
CA ILE A 284 -19.65 -48.06 36.08
C ILE A 284 -19.81 -49.33 36.91
N ASN A 285 -19.89 -50.50 36.27
CA ASN A 285 -20.04 -51.79 36.95
C ASN A 285 -18.80 -52.14 37.79
N SER A 286 -17.59 -51.95 37.26
CA SER A 286 -16.34 -52.16 37.99
C SER A 286 -16.28 -51.27 39.23
N ILE A 287 -16.63 -49.98 39.12
CA ILE A 287 -16.68 -49.11 40.29
C ILE A 287 -17.75 -49.58 41.29
N ASP A 288 -18.89 -50.07 40.83
CA ASP A 288 -19.94 -50.64 41.70
C ASP A 288 -19.49 -51.86 42.50
N GLU A 289 -18.58 -52.67 41.95
CA GLU A 289 -17.97 -53.81 42.64
C GLU A 289 -16.94 -53.32 43.67
N ILE A 290 -16.02 -52.43 43.28
CA ILE A 290 -14.98 -51.88 44.17
C ILE A 290 -15.57 -51.12 45.36
N LEU A 291 -16.66 -50.38 45.16
CA LEU A 291 -17.32 -49.66 46.26
C LEU A 291 -17.84 -50.62 47.35
N LYS A 292 -18.21 -51.86 46.98
CA LYS A 292 -18.70 -52.91 47.90
C LYS A 292 -17.58 -53.70 48.58
N MET A 293 -16.39 -53.78 47.98
CA MET A 293 -15.24 -54.49 48.55
C MET A 293 -14.65 -53.80 49.78
N SER A 294 -14.09 -54.58 50.70
CA SER A 294 -13.26 -54.10 51.80
C SER A 294 -11.86 -53.68 51.31
N PHE A 295 -11.13 -52.94 52.15
CA PHE A 295 -9.77 -52.51 51.82
C PHE A 295 -8.84 -53.71 51.61
N ASP A 296 -8.93 -54.74 52.46
CA ASP A 296 -8.10 -55.94 52.36
C ASP A 296 -8.40 -56.74 51.07
N GLU A 297 -9.68 -56.82 50.66
CA GLU A 297 -10.06 -57.46 49.39
C GLU A 297 -9.47 -56.72 48.18
N ILE A 298 -9.46 -55.38 48.20
CA ILE A 298 -8.86 -54.56 47.13
C ILE A 298 -7.33 -54.74 47.10
N MET A 299 -6.67 -54.77 48.26
CA MET A 299 -5.23 -54.95 48.34
C MET A 299 -4.77 -56.33 47.86
N ASN A 300 -5.66 -57.32 47.92
CA ASN A 300 -5.43 -58.68 47.41
C ASN A 300 -5.91 -58.90 45.97
N SER A 301 -6.53 -57.89 45.34
CA SER A 301 -6.94 -57.91 43.93
C SER A 301 -5.81 -57.45 42.99
N ASP A 302 -5.99 -57.76 41.70
CA ASP A 302 -5.21 -57.22 40.57
C ASP A 302 -5.91 -55.99 39.94
N ASP A 303 -6.82 -55.33 40.66
CA ASP A 303 -7.60 -54.20 40.13
C ASP A 303 -6.77 -52.92 39.98
N GLU A 304 -7.09 -52.15 38.93
CA GLU A 304 -6.47 -50.85 38.61
C GLU A 304 -6.62 -49.80 39.72
N TYR A 305 -7.60 -49.96 40.62
CA TYR A 305 -7.90 -49.03 41.71
C TYR A 305 -7.06 -49.22 42.97
N LYS A 306 -6.24 -50.28 43.01
CA LYS A 306 -5.38 -50.62 44.16
C LYS A 306 -4.40 -49.50 44.51
N GLU A 307 -3.75 -48.91 43.52
CA GLU A 307 -2.79 -47.81 43.73
C GLU A 307 -3.50 -46.54 44.26
N LEU A 308 -4.73 -46.32 43.81
CA LEU A 308 -5.60 -45.24 44.27
C LEU A 308 -5.94 -45.40 45.77
N ALA A 309 -6.30 -46.62 46.19
CA ALA A 309 -6.60 -46.96 47.58
C ALA A 309 -5.38 -46.90 48.51
N LYS A 310 -4.18 -47.25 48.00
CA LYS A 310 -2.91 -47.11 48.73
C LYS A 310 -2.56 -45.65 49.02
N THR A 311 -2.87 -44.77 48.07
CA THR A 311 -2.42 -43.37 48.10
C THR A 311 -3.32 -42.50 48.97
N ARG A 312 -4.64 -42.73 48.95
CA ARG A 312 -5.62 -41.90 49.67
C ARG A 312 -6.72 -42.72 50.33
N SER A 313 -7.00 -42.43 51.60
CA SER A 313 -8.03 -43.14 52.38
C SER A 313 -9.47 -42.85 51.92
N ASP A 314 -9.70 -41.72 51.27
CA ASP A 314 -11.00 -41.29 50.74
C ASP A 314 -11.21 -41.65 49.26
N TYR A 315 -10.41 -42.59 48.73
CA TYR A 315 -10.52 -43.06 47.33
C TYR A 315 -11.93 -43.49 46.92
N LYS A 316 -12.72 -44.08 47.84
CA LYS A 316 -14.12 -44.46 47.55
C LYS A 316 -15.03 -43.27 47.25
N VAL A 317 -14.76 -42.11 47.86
CA VAL A 317 -15.50 -40.87 47.56
C VAL A 317 -15.15 -40.39 46.16
N ASN A 318 -13.87 -40.40 45.80
CA ASN A 318 -13.42 -40.08 44.45
C ASN A 318 -14.04 -41.03 43.40
N LEU A 319 -14.03 -42.34 43.66
CA LEU A 319 -14.68 -43.34 42.79
C LEU A 319 -16.18 -43.09 42.63
N SER A 320 -16.86 -42.64 43.69
CA SER A 320 -18.28 -42.29 43.62
C SER A 320 -18.52 -41.10 42.67
N TYR A 321 -17.64 -40.09 42.68
CA TYR A 321 -17.69 -38.98 41.72
C TYR A 321 -17.32 -39.41 40.30
N GLN A 322 -16.31 -40.27 40.12
CA GLN A 322 -16.00 -40.85 38.80
C GLN A 322 -17.20 -41.62 38.23
N LYS A 323 -17.89 -42.40 39.06
CA LYS A 323 -19.12 -43.09 38.67
C LYS A 323 -20.21 -42.10 38.22
N THR A 324 -20.37 -40.98 38.91
CA THR A 324 -21.30 -39.90 38.51
C THR A 324 -20.94 -39.34 37.14
N LEU A 325 -19.66 -39.04 36.91
CA LEU A 325 -19.16 -38.59 35.60
C LEU A 325 -19.51 -39.58 34.48
N TYR A 326 -19.15 -40.86 34.66
CA TYR A 326 -19.43 -41.89 33.66
C TYR A 326 -20.93 -42.06 33.38
N LYS A 327 -21.77 -42.01 34.40
CA LYS A 327 -23.24 -42.05 34.24
C LYS A 327 -23.76 -40.87 33.43
N ASN A 328 -23.30 -39.66 33.74
CA ASN A 328 -23.75 -38.46 33.04
C ASN A 328 -23.29 -38.43 31.58
N ILE A 329 -22.05 -38.87 31.29
CA ILE A 329 -21.57 -39.05 29.90
C ILE A 329 -22.40 -40.10 29.17
N PHE A 330 -22.68 -41.26 29.81
CA PHE A 330 -23.51 -42.31 29.21
C PHE A 330 -24.91 -41.81 28.84
N LEU A 331 -25.53 -40.98 29.70
CA LEU A 331 -26.82 -40.37 29.41
C LEU A 331 -26.73 -39.35 28.28
N ALA A 332 -25.71 -38.48 28.28
CA ALA A 332 -25.49 -37.48 27.24
C ALA A 332 -25.21 -38.08 25.86
N ASN A 333 -24.45 -39.17 25.76
CA ASN A 333 -24.17 -39.84 24.48
C ASN A 333 -25.41 -40.43 23.78
N LYS A 334 -26.58 -40.48 24.43
CA LYS A 334 -27.81 -41.00 23.80
C LYS A 334 -28.43 -40.04 22.79
N ASP A 335 -28.44 -38.74 23.10
CA ASP A 335 -29.09 -37.71 22.25
C ASP A 335 -28.37 -36.35 22.23
N HIS A 336 -27.25 -36.21 22.94
CA HIS A 336 -26.44 -34.99 23.10
C HIS A 336 -27.18 -33.77 23.66
N THR A 337 -28.40 -33.93 24.17
CA THR A 337 -29.18 -32.83 24.78
C THR A 337 -29.18 -32.86 26.31
N TYR A 338 -28.93 -34.03 26.90
CA TYR A 338 -28.89 -34.21 28.35
C TYR A 338 -27.82 -33.35 29.02
N LEU A 339 -28.25 -32.66 30.08
CA LEU A 339 -27.39 -31.99 31.05
C LEU A 339 -27.78 -32.47 32.46
N PRO A 340 -26.82 -32.84 33.33
CA PRO A 340 -27.13 -33.15 34.71
C PRO A 340 -27.71 -31.92 35.43
N ALA A 341 -28.83 -32.11 36.13
CA ALA A 341 -29.43 -31.04 36.92
C ALA A 341 -28.45 -30.60 38.04
N PRO A 342 -28.36 -29.30 38.36
CA PRO A 342 -29.16 -28.17 37.87
C PRO A 342 -28.49 -27.35 36.74
N LEU A 343 -27.60 -27.94 35.93
CA LEU A 343 -26.96 -27.21 34.83
C LEU A 343 -28.01 -26.65 33.86
N ASN A 344 -27.69 -25.48 33.29
CA ASN A 344 -28.56 -24.79 32.36
C ASN A 344 -27.79 -24.46 31.09
N VAL A 345 -28.32 -24.89 29.94
CA VAL A 345 -27.72 -24.67 28.62
C VAL A 345 -27.39 -23.19 28.35
N ASN A 346 -28.18 -22.25 28.87
CA ASN A 346 -27.96 -20.81 28.69
C ASN A 346 -26.75 -20.25 29.46
N ASN A 347 -26.11 -21.05 30.32
CA ASN A 347 -24.93 -20.67 31.08
C ASN A 347 -23.65 -21.39 30.59
N ILE A 348 -23.76 -22.13 29.49
CA ILE A 348 -22.67 -22.94 28.93
C ILE A 348 -22.27 -22.31 27.59
N TYR A 349 -20.99 -22.00 27.42
CA TYR A 349 -20.47 -21.34 26.23
C TYR A 349 -19.23 -22.06 25.73
N HIS A 350 -19.28 -22.48 24.46
CA HIS A 350 -18.20 -23.15 23.76
C HIS A 350 -17.67 -22.20 22.68
N MET A 351 -16.49 -21.64 22.92
CA MET A 351 -15.81 -20.73 21.99
C MET A 351 -14.93 -21.55 21.07
N LYS A 352 -15.21 -21.46 19.78
CA LYS A 352 -14.44 -22.08 18.71
C LYS A 352 -13.87 -20.97 17.84
N THR A 353 -12.64 -21.19 17.40
CA THR A 353 -11.92 -20.22 16.59
C THR A 353 -11.97 -20.66 15.14
N ASP A 354 -12.16 -19.71 14.22
CA ASP A 354 -12.07 -19.98 12.78
C ASP A 354 -10.70 -20.61 12.47
N ASN A 355 -10.76 -21.79 11.88
CA ASN A 355 -9.65 -22.70 11.63
C ASN A 355 -9.51 -23.03 10.14
N ASP A 356 -10.26 -22.34 9.29
CA ASP A 356 -10.22 -22.59 7.86
C ASP A 356 -9.15 -21.75 7.16
N SER A 357 -8.66 -22.25 6.02
CA SER A 357 -7.63 -21.55 5.25
C SER A 357 -8.18 -20.35 4.47
N LEU A 358 -9.41 -19.92 4.73
CA LEU A 358 -10.12 -18.86 4.03
C LEU A 358 -10.66 -17.84 5.04
N ALA A 359 -9.83 -16.83 5.35
CA ALA A 359 -10.08 -15.74 6.31
C ALA A 359 -11.45 -15.02 6.20
N PHE A 360 -12.22 -15.30 5.15
CA PHE A 360 -13.34 -14.53 4.67
C PHE A 360 -14.61 -15.36 4.44
N ASN A 361 -14.82 -16.49 5.12
CA ASN A 361 -16.07 -17.23 4.98
C ASN A 361 -16.76 -17.60 6.31
N ASN A 362 -16.15 -17.27 7.47
CA ASN A 362 -16.68 -17.54 8.80
C ASN A 362 -17.11 -19.01 8.98
N LYS A 363 -16.29 -19.96 8.52
CA LYS A 363 -16.57 -21.42 8.62
C LYS A 363 -15.56 -22.13 9.49
N LEU A 364 -16.03 -23.22 10.09
CA LEU A 364 -15.14 -24.21 10.70
C LEU A 364 -14.64 -25.16 9.60
N TYR A 365 -13.33 -25.30 9.48
CA TYR A 365 -12.61 -26.36 8.76
C TYR A 365 -12.81 -27.72 9.42
N GLU A 366 -12.83 -28.78 8.62
CA GLU A 366 -12.90 -30.14 9.13
C GLU A 366 -11.55 -30.60 9.70
N ASN A 367 -11.55 -31.19 10.91
CA ASN A 367 -10.40 -31.84 11.58
C ASN A 367 -9.49 -30.96 12.48
N ALA A 368 -9.97 -29.86 13.07
CA ALA A 368 -9.22 -29.23 14.17
C ALA A 368 -9.44 -29.95 15.51
N ILE A 369 -8.57 -29.68 16.49
CA ILE A 369 -8.66 -30.26 17.84
C ILE A 369 -10.02 -29.98 18.49
N GLN A 370 -10.54 -28.77 18.30
CA GLN A 370 -11.85 -28.35 18.81
C GLN A 370 -13.05 -29.08 18.18
N ASP A 371 -12.85 -29.81 17.07
CA ASP A 371 -13.88 -30.61 16.40
C ASP A 371 -13.80 -32.10 16.79
N LEU A 372 -12.85 -32.47 17.67
CA LEU A 372 -12.73 -33.83 18.17
C LEU A 372 -13.80 -34.10 19.24
N GLY A 373 -14.72 -35.02 18.95
CA GLY A 373 -15.83 -35.35 19.86
C GLY A 373 -16.98 -34.35 19.74
N VAL A 374 -17.92 -34.41 20.68
CA VAL A 374 -19.10 -33.55 20.74
C VAL A 374 -19.10 -32.85 22.09
N ASP A 375 -19.20 -31.52 22.10
CA ASP A 375 -19.33 -30.75 23.32
C ASP A 375 -20.61 -31.11 24.07
N ILE A 376 -20.62 -30.93 25.39
CA ILE A 376 -21.86 -30.98 26.16
C ILE A 376 -22.84 -29.91 25.65
N ASN A 377 -24.15 -30.12 25.80
CA ASN A 377 -25.15 -29.19 25.29
C ASN A 377 -24.92 -27.76 25.82
N GLY A 378 -24.71 -26.79 24.92
CA GLY A 378 -24.32 -25.42 25.26
C GLY A 378 -24.40 -24.46 24.07
N ASN A 379 -24.05 -23.20 24.31
CA ASN A 379 -24.04 -22.15 23.28
C ASN A 379 -22.70 -22.15 22.56
N GLU A 380 -22.70 -22.54 21.28
CA GLU A 380 -21.51 -22.43 20.44
C GLU A 380 -21.34 -21.00 19.91
N VAL A 381 -20.11 -20.50 20.05
CA VAL A 381 -19.66 -19.16 19.68
C VAL A 381 -18.47 -19.29 18.76
N LEU A 382 -18.56 -18.70 17.56
CA LEU A 382 -17.46 -18.66 16.59
C LEU A 382 -16.74 -17.32 16.65
N ILE A 383 -15.40 -17.35 16.68
CA ILE A 383 -14.54 -16.17 16.66
C ILE A 383 -13.62 -16.25 15.43
N ASN A 384 -13.79 -15.32 14.48
CA ASN A 384 -12.93 -15.24 13.30
C ASN A 384 -11.60 -14.56 13.66
N ILE A 385 -10.50 -15.31 13.62
CA ILE A 385 -9.14 -14.78 13.82
C ILE A 385 -8.41 -14.49 12.50
N GLY A 386 -8.99 -14.86 11.36
CA GLY A 386 -8.39 -14.76 10.03
C GLY A 386 -7.56 -15.98 9.65
N ASN A 387 -6.99 -15.96 8.44
CA ASN A 387 -6.20 -17.08 7.92
C ASN A 387 -4.79 -17.05 8.51
N VAL A 388 -4.59 -17.79 9.60
CA VAL A 388 -3.27 -17.94 10.24
C VAL A 388 -2.46 -19.09 9.61
N ASP A 389 -3.12 -20.00 8.87
CA ASP A 389 -2.52 -21.25 8.33
C ASP A 389 -2.36 -21.28 6.80
N ALA A 390 -2.34 -20.11 6.14
CA ALA A 390 -2.17 -20.04 4.70
C ALA A 390 -0.84 -20.71 4.27
N ILE A 391 -0.95 -21.88 3.65
CA ILE A 391 0.11 -22.68 2.99
C ILE A 391 0.82 -23.72 3.90
N LEU A 392 0.11 -24.78 4.30
CA LEU A 392 0.72 -26.13 4.47
C LEU A 392 -0.28 -27.26 4.17
N ASN A 393 0.21 -28.30 3.49
CA ASN A 393 -0.41 -29.63 3.32
C ASN A 393 -0.40 -30.43 4.65
N THR A 394 -0.75 -29.82 5.78
CA THR A 394 -0.89 -30.52 7.07
C THR A 394 -2.37 -30.60 7.42
N ASN A 395 -2.90 -31.81 7.62
CA ASN A 395 -4.32 -32.08 7.83
C ASN A 395 -4.91 -31.56 9.16
N VAL A 396 -4.20 -30.71 9.93
CA VAL A 396 -4.65 -30.13 11.20
C VAL A 396 -4.18 -28.67 11.29
N SER A 397 -5.13 -27.74 11.46
CA SER A 397 -4.86 -26.32 11.77
C SER A 397 -4.41 -26.19 13.23
N VAL A 398 -3.13 -25.86 13.46
CA VAL A 398 -2.55 -25.71 14.81
C VAL A 398 -2.66 -24.26 15.29
N SER A 399 -2.72 -23.29 14.37
CA SER A 399 -2.67 -21.88 14.74
C SER A 399 -3.98 -21.35 15.32
N SER A 400 -5.11 -21.84 14.83
CA SER A 400 -6.44 -21.53 15.37
C SER A 400 -6.65 -22.06 16.79
N HIS A 401 -5.83 -23.02 17.20
CA HIS A 401 -5.83 -23.61 18.54
C HIS A 401 -5.07 -22.76 19.58
N PHE A 402 -4.34 -21.70 19.20
CA PHE A 402 -3.70 -20.83 20.18
C PHE A 402 -4.67 -19.81 20.76
N LEU A 403 -4.85 -19.86 22.08
CA LEU A 403 -5.73 -18.95 22.82
C LEU A 403 -5.36 -17.47 22.71
N THR A 404 -4.07 -17.15 22.50
CA THR A 404 -3.57 -15.77 22.34
C THR A 404 -4.33 -15.00 21.27
N TYR A 405 -4.64 -15.65 20.14
CA TYR A 405 -5.36 -15.00 19.02
C TYR A 405 -6.83 -14.82 19.32
N THR A 406 -7.46 -15.82 19.92
CA THR A 406 -8.85 -15.73 20.38
C THR A 406 -9.01 -14.58 21.38
N ALA A 407 -8.08 -14.46 22.35
CA ALA A 407 -8.08 -13.37 23.32
C ALA A 407 -7.91 -12.00 22.64
N ALA A 408 -6.91 -11.84 21.75
CA ALA A 408 -6.68 -10.59 21.03
C ALA A 408 -7.90 -10.15 20.20
N THR A 409 -8.55 -11.07 19.48
CA THR A 409 -9.78 -10.77 18.74
C THR A 409 -10.93 -10.38 19.66
N LEU A 410 -11.09 -11.05 20.81
CA LEU A 410 -12.11 -10.68 21.81
C LEU A 410 -11.86 -9.31 22.43
N TYR A 411 -10.60 -8.93 22.65
CA TYR A 411 -10.21 -7.57 23.03
C TYR A 411 -10.61 -6.55 21.95
N PHE A 412 -10.39 -6.88 20.68
CA PHE A 412 -10.79 -6.00 19.58
C PHE A 412 -12.31 -5.88 19.45
N PHE A 413 -13.05 -6.98 19.63
CA PHE A 413 -14.51 -6.99 19.65
C PHE A 413 -15.07 -6.16 20.81
N SER A 414 -14.48 -6.30 21.99
CA SER A 414 -14.76 -5.49 23.18
C SER A 414 -14.59 -3.99 22.85
N TYR A 415 -13.47 -3.61 22.24
CA TYR A 415 -13.20 -2.24 21.77
C TYR A 415 -14.23 -1.74 20.74
N LEU A 416 -14.60 -2.56 19.74
CA LEU A 416 -15.60 -2.17 18.74
C LEU A 416 -16.97 -1.87 19.37
N LEU A 417 -17.36 -2.64 20.41
CA LEU A 417 -18.59 -2.44 21.16
C LEU A 417 -18.51 -1.31 22.21
N GLU A 418 -17.34 -0.68 22.41
CA GLU A 418 -17.26 0.58 23.16
C GLU A 418 -17.97 1.71 22.42
N GLN A 419 -18.00 1.65 21.09
CA GLN A 419 -18.73 2.59 20.25
C GLN A 419 -20.24 2.34 20.32
N LYS A 420 -21.00 3.37 20.68
CA LYS A 420 -22.43 3.29 21.00
C LYS A 420 -23.29 2.77 19.85
N ASP A 421 -23.02 3.20 18.62
CA ASP A 421 -23.85 2.84 17.46
C ASP A 421 -23.62 1.36 17.08
N ASN A 422 -22.39 0.87 17.22
CA ASN A 422 -22.06 -0.54 17.06
C ASN A 422 -22.80 -1.36 18.14
N ASP A 423 -22.74 -0.95 19.41
CA ASP A 423 -23.48 -1.61 20.49
C ASP A 423 -25.00 -1.61 20.24
N GLU A 424 -25.57 -0.49 19.80
CA GLU A 424 -26.99 -0.36 19.46
C GLU A 424 -27.44 -1.33 18.37
N LYS A 425 -26.61 -1.53 17.32
CA LYS A 425 -26.85 -2.54 16.28
C LYS A 425 -26.93 -3.96 16.85
N THR A 426 -26.41 -4.20 18.06
CA THR A 426 -26.41 -5.51 18.71
C THR A 426 -27.50 -5.71 19.77
N LYS A 427 -28.24 -4.67 20.18
CA LYS A 427 -29.19 -4.75 21.31
C LYS A 427 -30.36 -5.72 21.10
N ASN A 428 -30.80 -5.90 19.85
CA ASN A 428 -31.98 -6.71 19.51
C ASN A 428 -31.63 -8.06 18.86
N VAL A 429 -30.36 -8.46 18.87
CA VAL A 429 -29.91 -9.75 18.33
C VAL A 429 -29.42 -10.67 19.45
N SER A 430 -29.26 -11.95 19.16
CA SER A 430 -28.60 -12.89 20.10
C SER A 430 -27.11 -12.57 20.23
N LEU A 431 -26.47 -13.12 21.26
CA LEU A 431 -25.01 -13.13 21.37
C LEU A 431 -24.36 -13.69 20.10
N LYS A 432 -24.90 -14.80 19.55
CA LYS A 432 -24.46 -15.36 18.26
C LYS A 432 -24.58 -14.36 17.11
N GLY A 433 -25.69 -13.62 17.04
CA GLY A 433 -25.88 -12.56 16.04
C GLY A 433 -24.90 -11.39 16.21
N THR A 434 -24.55 -11.05 17.46
CA THR A 434 -23.55 -10.02 17.76
C THR A 434 -22.15 -10.43 17.28
N LEU A 435 -21.75 -11.66 17.57
CA LEU A 435 -20.46 -12.19 17.13
C LEU A 435 -20.41 -12.36 15.61
N LEU A 436 -21.52 -12.75 14.97
CA LEU A 436 -21.62 -12.76 13.51
C LEU A 436 -21.42 -11.36 12.92
N TYR A 437 -22.08 -10.34 13.48
CA TYR A 437 -21.89 -8.95 13.06
C TYR A 437 -20.43 -8.48 13.16
N LEU A 438 -19.74 -8.86 14.23
CA LEU A 438 -18.32 -8.55 14.42
C LEU A 438 -17.40 -9.37 13.50
N ASN A 439 -17.69 -10.66 13.30
CA ASN A 439 -16.95 -11.51 12.37
C ASN A 439 -17.12 -11.05 10.91
N ASP A 440 -18.32 -10.60 10.51
CA ASP A 440 -18.57 -10.04 9.18
C ASP A 440 -17.70 -8.78 8.93
N PHE A 441 -17.52 -7.96 9.96
CA PHE A 441 -16.60 -6.82 9.90
C PHE A 441 -15.14 -7.27 9.71
N MET A 442 -14.71 -8.32 10.42
CA MET A 442 -13.36 -8.91 10.25
C MET A 442 -13.18 -9.42 8.82
N GLU A 443 -14.10 -10.26 8.34
CA GLU A 443 -14.10 -10.84 6.99
C GLU A 443 -13.95 -9.76 5.90
N GLN A 444 -14.75 -8.69 5.96
CA GLN A 444 -14.71 -7.63 4.95
C GLN A 444 -13.34 -6.94 4.90
N ASN A 445 -12.75 -6.64 6.05
CA ASN A 445 -11.43 -6.00 6.09
C ASN A 445 -10.32 -6.98 5.73
N TYR A 446 -10.50 -8.27 6.01
CA TYR A 446 -9.56 -9.32 5.64
C TYR A 446 -9.54 -9.60 4.13
N LYS A 447 -10.70 -9.55 3.44
CA LYS A 447 -10.76 -9.62 1.96
C LYS A 447 -9.85 -8.57 1.31
N LEU A 448 -9.90 -7.34 1.79
CA LEU A 448 -9.06 -6.25 1.29
C LEU A 448 -7.57 -6.52 1.49
N ILE A 449 -7.19 -7.04 2.65
CA ILE A 449 -5.80 -7.33 3.01
C ILE A 449 -5.27 -8.52 2.20
N PHE A 450 -6.07 -9.57 2.01
CA PHE A 450 -5.67 -10.79 1.29
C PHE A 450 -5.47 -10.56 -0.22
N ASP A 451 -6.30 -9.71 -0.84
CA ASP A 451 -6.10 -9.28 -2.23
C ASP A 451 -4.75 -8.54 -2.43
N LEU A 452 -4.17 -7.92 -1.40
CA LEU A 452 -2.79 -7.39 -1.48
C LEU A 452 -1.74 -8.50 -1.54
N ASP A 453 -1.87 -9.51 -0.67
CA ASP A 453 -0.84 -10.53 -0.49
C ASP A 453 -0.72 -11.48 -1.69
N THR A 454 -1.84 -11.88 -2.27
CA THR A 454 -1.85 -12.76 -3.45
C THR A 454 -1.09 -12.12 -4.63
N ASN A 455 -1.19 -10.79 -4.77
CA ASN A 455 -0.46 -10.02 -5.78
C ASN A 455 1.03 -9.83 -5.43
N LEU A 456 1.39 -9.73 -4.14
CA LEU A 456 2.78 -9.66 -3.65
C LEU A 456 3.53 -11.01 -3.84
N SER A 457 2.87 -12.12 -3.52
CA SER A 457 3.41 -13.49 -3.61
C SER A 457 3.71 -13.93 -5.05
N LEU A 458 2.86 -13.54 -6.01
CA LEU A 458 3.04 -13.85 -7.43
C LEU A 458 4.26 -13.15 -8.06
N ALA A 459 4.62 -11.95 -7.59
CA ALA A 459 5.80 -11.21 -8.06
C ALA A 459 7.11 -11.79 -7.51
N TYR A 460 7.13 -12.21 -6.23
CA TYR A 460 8.33 -12.76 -5.58
C TYR A 460 8.81 -14.08 -6.18
N LYS A 461 7.90 -14.88 -6.75
CA LYS A 461 8.28 -16.11 -7.47
C LYS A 461 8.95 -15.84 -8.82
N ASN A 462 8.80 -14.62 -9.38
CA ASN A 462 9.26 -14.29 -10.73
C ASN A 462 10.52 -13.41 -10.76
N GLU A 463 10.87 -12.68 -9.70
CA GLU A 463 12.05 -11.79 -9.69
C GLU A 463 12.91 -11.96 -8.41
N THR A 464 13.98 -12.75 -8.51
CA THR A 464 15.07 -12.76 -7.53
C THR A 464 16.06 -11.64 -7.83
N SER A 465 15.78 -10.41 -7.34
CA SER A 465 16.76 -9.43 -6.84
C SER A 465 16.25 -7.99 -6.95
N TYR A 466 15.73 -7.40 -5.86
CA TYR A 466 15.88 -5.96 -5.61
C TYR A 466 15.76 -5.68 -4.10
N ILE A 467 16.76 -4.98 -3.57
CA ILE A 467 16.83 -4.41 -2.22
C ILE A 467 16.62 -2.90 -2.35
N ASP A 468 16.00 -2.29 -1.34
CA ASP A 468 15.75 -0.85 -1.13
C ASP A 468 14.54 -0.21 -1.81
N ASN A 469 13.39 -0.24 -1.12
CA ASN A 469 12.44 0.88 -1.14
C ASN A 469 11.73 1.03 0.23
N LYS A 470 12.09 2.07 0.98
CA LYS A 470 11.63 2.43 2.34
C LYS A 470 10.14 2.87 2.46
N ALA A 471 9.27 2.48 1.54
CA ALA A 471 7.84 2.88 1.56
C ALA A 471 6.85 1.76 1.22
N THR A 472 7.33 0.54 1.08
CA THR A 472 6.51 -0.64 0.79
C THR A 472 6.80 -1.65 1.89
N LEU A 473 5.75 -2.13 2.58
CA LEU A 473 5.89 -3.30 3.45
C LEU A 473 6.71 -4.34 2.68
N PRO A 474 7.84 -4.84 3.21
CA PRO A 474 8.46 -6.03 2.67
C PRO A 474 7.36 -7.08 2.55
N PRO A 475 7.33 -7.89 1.46
CA PRO A 475 6.38 -8.98 1.38
C PRO A 475 6.53 -9.76 2.68
N LEU A 476 5.43 -9.83 3.41
CA LEU A 476 5.35 -10.53 4.67
C LEU A 476 5.92 -11.92 4.38
N LEU A 477 7.11 -12.20 4.89
CA LEU A 477 7.55 -13.57 5.07
C LEU A 477 6.50 -14.15 6.00
N TYR A 478 5.47 -14.75 5.41
CA TYR A 478 4.35 -15.36 6.11
C TYR A 478 4.95 -16.37 7.08
N ASN A 479 5.13 -15.93 8.32
CA ASN A 479 5.40 -16.82 9.41
C ASN A 479 4.07 -17.47 9.71
N LYS A 480 3.98 -18.77 9.41
CA LYS A 480 2.77 -19.61 9.36
C LYS A 480 2.01 -19.75 10.69
N ASN A 481 2.44 -19.03 11.72
CA ASN A 481 1.94 -19.13 13.08
C ASN A 481 1.46 -17.78 13.62
N LYS A 482 1.21 -16.76 12.79
CA LYS A 482 0.99 -15.37 13.24
C LYS A 482 -0.32 -14.72 12.78
N ASN A 483 -1.01 -13.99 13.66
CA ASN A 483 -2.25 -13.26 13.34
C ASN A 483 -1.97 -11.89 12.66
N TRP A 484 -1.34 -11.95 11.49
CA TRP A 484 -0.99 -10.78 10.69
C TRP A 484 -2.20 -9.96 10.23
N MET A 485 -3.34 -10.63 10.02
CA MET A 485 -4.55 -9.98 9.51
C MET A 485 -5.10 -8.97 10.51
N LEU A 486 -5.22 -9.36 11.79
CA LEU A 486 -5.63 -8.45 12.86
C LEU A 486 -4.60 -7.33 13.09
N LEU A 487 -3.30 -7.66 13.06
CA LEU A 487 -2.21 -6.67 13.18
C LEU A 487 -2.30 -5.59 12.10
N ILE A 488 -2.46 -5.98 10.83
CA ILE A 488 -2.56 -5.05 9.71
C ILE A 488 -3.82 -4.19 9.83
N LEU A 489 -4.96 -4.79 10.22
CA LEU A 489 -6.19 -4.04 10.47
C LEU A 489 -6.00 -3.00 11.58
N LEU A 490 -5.43 -3.38 12.72
CA LEU A 490 -5.15 -2.48 13.83
C LEU A 490 -4.17 -1.38 13.43
N ASN A 491 -3.14 -1.69 12.66
CA ASN A 491 -2.20 -0.68 12.17
C ASN A 491 -2.85 0.30 11.18
N ASN A 492 -3.73 -0.17 10.31
CA ASN A 492 -4.54 0.72 9.46
C ASN A 492 -5.42 1.66 10.30
N ILE A 493 -6.05 1.13 11.35
CA ILE A 493 -6.85 1.92 12.30
C ILE A 493 -5.95 2.92 13.06
N LYS A 494 -4.84 2.48 13.67
CA LYS A 494 -3.87 3.35 14.39
C LYS A 494 -3.34 4.48 13.51
N HIS A 495 -3.01 4.18 12.25
CA HIS A 495 -2.58 5.17 11.28
C HIS A 495 -3.66 6.23 11.05
N ASP A 496 -4.94 5.83 10.95
CA ASP A 496 -6.03 6.78 10.82
C ASP A 496 -6.24 7.67 12.05
N PHE A 497 -5.83 7.19 13.23
CA PHE A 497 -5.88 7.88 14.52
C PHE A 497 -4.60 8.72 14.78
N LYS A 498 -3.62 8.71 13.86
CA LYS A 498 -2.30 9.37 14.02
C LYS A 498 -1.55 8.89 15.27
N ILE A 499 -1.75 7.64 15.67
CA ILE A 499 -0.93 7.01 16.71
C ILE A 499 0.42 6.65 16.06
N LEU A 500 1.53 7.04 16.68
CA LEU A 500 2.88 6.80 16.17
C LEU A 500 3.05 5.31 15.81
N ASN A 501 3.26 5.05 14.52
CA ASN A 501 3.55 3.71 14.01
C ASN A 501 4.93 3.28 14.50
N HIS A 502 5.01 2.07 15.07
CA HIS A 502 6.28 1.34 15.14
C HIS A 502 6.45 0.59 13.81
N ASN A 503 7.66 0.19 13.45
CA ASN A 503 7.84 -0.62 12.24
C ASN A 503 7.12 -1.97 12.43
N LEU A 504 6.43 -2.47 11.40
CA LEU A 504 5.81 -3.81 11.40
C LEU A 504 6.82 -4.95 11.66
N GLU A 505 8.12 -4.70 11.41
CA GLU A 505 9.20 -5.65 11.73
C GLU A 505 9.48 -5.74 13.24
N ASP A 506 9.09 -4.73 14.03
CA ASP A 506 9.33 -4.63 15.48
C ASP A 506 8.10 -5.01 16.34
N GLU A 507 6.89 -5.05 15.76
CA GLU A 507 5.66 -5.38 16.49
C GLU A 507 5.55 -6.89 16.76
N GLN A 508 5.87 -7.27 17.98
CA GLN A 508 5.66 -8.61 18.52
C GLN A 508 4.18 -8.80 18.86
N GLU A 509 3.58 -9.93 18.49
CA GLU A 509 2.14 -10.21 18.64
C GLU A 509 1.62 -10.07 20.06
N ALA A 510 2.48 -10.29 21.05
CA ALA A 510 2.19 -10.04 22.46
C ALA A 510 1.69 -8.60 22.73
N LEU A 511 2.01 -7.63 21.87
CA LEU A 511 1.64 -6.22 22.02
C LEU A 511 0.29 -5.84 21.38
N ILE A 512 -0.39 -6.75 20.68
CA ILE A 512 -1.68 -6.45 20.02
C ILE A 512 -2.70 -5.88 21.01
N ILE A 513 -2.85 -6.53 22.16
CA ILE A 513 -3.80 -6.10 23.20
C ILE A 513 -3.39 -4.75 23.80
N GLU A 514 -2.09 -4.51 23.96
CA GLU A 514 -1.57 -3.21 24.43
C GLU A 514 -1.87 -2.09 23.45
N ASP A 515 -1.80 -2.36 22.15
CA ASP A 515 -2.18 -1.41 21.12
C ASP A 515 -3.68 -1.13 21.07
N ILE A 516 -4.53 -2.12 21.37
CA ILE A 516 -5.97 -1.92 21.55
C ILE A 516 -6.25 -1.01 22.76
N PHE A 517 -5.54 -1.19 23.88
CA PHE A 517 -5.67 -0.25 25.01
C PHE A 517 -5.28 1.17 24.63
N LYS A 518 -4.18 1.35 23.89
CA LYS A 518 -3.77 2.67 23.38
C LYS A 518 -4.82 3.30 22.47
N LEU A 519 -5.56 2.50 21.69
CA LEU A 519 -6.67 2.98 20.87
C LEU A 519 -7.82 3.51 21.75
N SER A 520 -8.26 2.72 22.75
CA SER A 520 -9.30 3.16 23.70
C SER A 520 -8.93 4.45 24.44
N ASP A 521 -7.66 4.61 24.83
CA ASP A 521 -7.18 5.80 25.56
C ASP A 521 -7.28 7.11 24.75
N LYS A 522 -7.34 7.02 23.40
CA LYS A 522 -7.47 8.21 22.54
C LYS A 522 -8.87 8.81 22.53
N LYS A 523 -9.88 8.11 23.09
CA LYS A 523 -11.30 8.50 23.02
C LYS A 523 -11.81 8.73 21.59
N GLN A 524 -11.21 8.03 20.65
CA GLN A 524 -11.67 7.90 19.28
C GLN A 524 -12.06 6.43 19.08
N TYR A 525 -13.05 6.18 18.24
CA TYR A 525 -13.66 4.87 18.12
C TYR A 525 -13.87 4.50 16.66
N THR A 526 -13.78 3.21 16.39
CA THR A 526 -14.06 2.64 15.08
C THR A 526 -15.56 2.37 14.95
N LYS A 527 -16.28 3.19 14.18
CA LYS A 527 -17.68 2.96 13.84
C LYS A 527 -17.77 2.11 12.58
N ILE A 528 -18.48 0.98 12.66
CA ILE A 528 -18.67 0.05 11.55
C ILE A 528 -19.75 0.59 10.61
N ILE A 529 -19.42 0.63 9.31
CA ILE A 529 -20.33 0.98 8.23
C ILE A 529 -20.98 -0.32 7.74
N SER A 530 -22.29 -0.44 7.89
CA SER A 530 -23.01 -1.67 7.47
C SER A 530 -23.14 -1.77 5.95
N LYS A 531 -23.48 -2.98 5.49
CA LYS A 531 -23.86 -3.23 4.09
C LYS A 531 -24.94 -2.26 3.60
N ASP A 532 -26.02 -2.10 4.37
CA ASP A 532 -27.15 -1.21 4.04
C ASP A 532 -26.72 0.27 3.95
N GLU A 533 -25.77 0.70 4.77
CA GLU A 533 -25.21 2.06 4.68
C GLU A 533 -24.45 2.24 3.37
N VAL A 534 -23.62 1.26 2.97
CA VAL A 534 -22.92 1.28 1.68
C VAL A 534 -23.90 1.22 0.50
N GLU A 535 -25.00 0.49 0.61
CA GLU A 535 -26.08 0.49 -0.41
C GLU A 535 -26.68 1.87 -0.61
N LYS A 536 -26.98 2.59 0.47
CA LYS A 536 -27.45 3.98 0.39
C LYS A 536 -26.43 4.90 -0.28
N PHE A 537 -25.13 4.70 -0.01
CA PHE A 537 -24.09 5.50 -0.64
C PHE A 537 -23.97 5.26 -2.16
N LYS A 538 -24.30 4.06 -2.65
CA LYS A 538 -24.36 3.77 -4.10
C LYS A 538 -25.43 4.61 -4.80
N GLU A 539 -26.59 4.77 -4.17
CA GLU A 539 -27.74 5.47 -4.75
C GLU A 539 -27.65 6.99 -4.59
N GLY A 540 -27.26 7.45 -3.40
CA GLY A 540 -27.29 8.86 -3.01
C GLY A 540 -25.93 9.55 -3.00
N GLY A 541 -24.82 8.81 -3.03
CA GLY A 541 -23.48 9.31 -2.68
C GLY A 541 -23.28 9.43 -1.17
N CYS A 542 -22.07 9.80 -0.76
CA CYS A 542 -21.75 10.02 0.66
C CYS A 542 -22.04 11.48 1.06
N GLU A 543 -22.69 11.68 2.22
CA GLU A 543 -23.01 13.02 2.72
C GLU A 543 -21.84 13.64 3.50
N ASN A 544 -21.33 12.94 4.51
CA ASN A 544 -20.25 13.42 5.38
C ASN A 544 -18.84 13.07 4.83
N ILE A 545 -17.82 13.75 5.36
CA ILE A 545 -16.43 13.61 4.90
C ILE A 545 -15.81 12.27 5.33
N GLU A 546 -16.19 11.72 6.49
CA GLU A 546 -15.63 10.45 6.96
C GLU A 546 -16.17 9.23 6.16
N ASP A 547 -17.42 9.25 5.72
CA ASP A 547 -17.99 8.26 4.81
C ASP A 547 -17.31 8.35 3.44
N LYS A 548 -17.11 9.58 2.94
CA LYS A 548 -16.31 9.82 1.72
C LYS A 548 -14.90 9.27 1.88
N ARG A 549 -14.26 9.46 3.03
CA ARG A 549 -12.93 8.92 3.33
C ARG A 549 -12.94 7.39 3.33
N ALA A 550 -13.96 6.78 3.94
CA ALA A 550 -14.11 5.33 3.96
C ALA A 550 -14.30 4.75 2.56
N MET A 551 -15.19 5.32 1.75
CA MET A 551 -15.43 4.88 0.38
C MET A 551 -14.26 5.18 -0.55
N HIS A 552 -13.56 6.31 -0.37
CA HIS A 552 -12.31 6.57 -1.09
C HIS A 552 -11.32 5.43 -0.88
N LYS A 553 -11.24 4.96 0.37
CA LYS A 553 -10.36 3.86 0.80
C LYS A 553 -11.00 2.46 0.69
N CYS A 554 -12.17 2.30 0.08
CA CYS A 554 -12.88 1.02 -0.01
C CYS A 554 -12.90 0.21 1.30
N ARG A 555 -13.28 0.81 2.44
CA ARG A 555 -13.31 0.14 3.76
C ARG A 555 -14.68 0.22 4.43
N THR A 556 -14.89 -0.60 5.46
CA THR A 556 -16.18 -0.72 6.19
C THR A 556 -16.18 -0.11 7.58
N TYR A 557 -15.33 0.89 7.80
CA TYR A 557 -15.35 1.68 9.04
C TYR A 557 -14.99 3.14 8.82
N LYS A 558 -15.35 3.95 9.82
CA LYS A 558 -14.91 5.32 9.98
C LYS A 558 -14.52 5.64 11.41
N VAL A 559 -13.82 6.76 11.59
CA VAL A 559 -13.34 7.20 12.90
C VAL A 559 -14.31 8.25 13.46
N VAL A 560 -14.82 7.98 14.65
CA VAL A 560 -15.73 8.87 15.38
C VAL A 560 -15.18 9.18 16.77
N ASP A 561 -15.67 10.24 17.41
CA ASP A 561 -15.38 10.54 18.80
C ASP A 561 -16.32 9.79 19.77
N GLU A 562 -16.18 10.04 21.08
CA GLU A 562 -17.00 9.45 22.16
C GLU A 562 -18.51 9.78 22.06
N SER A 563 -18.87 10.82 21.30
CA SER A 563 -20.25 11.21 21.01
C SER A 563 -20.82 10.56 19.74
N SER A 564 -20.05 9.66 19.10
CA SER A 564 -20.33 9.09 17.77
C SER A 564 -20.29 10.13 16.65
N SER A 565 -19.69 11.30 16.88
CA SER A 565 -19.57 12.35 15.85
C SER A 565 -18.32 12.11 15.00
N ASP A 566 -18.40 12.42 13.71
CA ASP A 566 -17.26 12.29 12.79
C ASP A 566 -16.10 13.19 13.27
N VAL A 567 -14.89 12.64 13.37
CA VAL A 567 -13.71 13.40 13.81
C VAL A 567 -13.26 14.40 12.72
N THR A 568 -13.54 14.10 11.45
CA THR A 568 -13.24 14.98 10.32
C THR A 568 -14.55 15.46 9.68
N THR A 569 -14.97 16.68 10.00
CA THR A 569 -16.22 17.26 9.49
C THR A 569 -16.00 18.27 8.38
N THR A 570 -14.80 18.86 8.28
CA THR A 570 -14.51 19.88 7.27
C THR A 570 -13.37 19.48 6.31
N LYS A 571 -13.38 20.07 5.13
CA LYS A 571 -12.29 19.92 4.15
C LYS A 571 -10.95 20.44 4.69
N ALA A 572 -10.97 21.48 5.53
CA ALA A 572 -9.78 21.99 6.19
C ALA A 572 -9.19 20.93 7.13
N ASP A 573 -10.02 20.22 7.88
CA ASP A 573 -9.57 19.15 8.77
C ASP A 573 -9.04 17.95 7.99
N ALA A 574 -9.69 17.58 6.89
CA ALA A 574 -9.17 16.58 5.96
C ALA A 574 -7.81 17.00 5.35
N SER A 575 -7.63 18.29 5.07
CA SER A 575 -6.36 18.83 4.54
C SER A 575 -5.24 18.81 5.58
N LYS A 576 -5.54 19.00 6.87
CA LYS A 576 -4.57 18.84 7.97
C LYS A 576 -4.16 17.36 8.18
N LEU A 577 -5.02 16.42 7.77
CA LEU A 577 -4.75 14.99 7.85
C LEU A 577 -3.90 14.49 6.66
N TYR A 578 -4.24 14.89 5.44
CA TYR A 578 -3.68 14.31 4.22
C TYR A 578 -2.86 15.29 3.37
N THR A 579 -2.73 16.56 3.76
CA THR A 579 -2.25 17.70 2.94
C THR A 579 -3.22 18.08 1.81
N TYR A 580 -3.21 19.36 1.42
CA TYR A 580 -4.00 19.88 0.29
C TYR A 580 -3.67 19.21 -1.04
N THR A 581 -2.50 18.59 -1.16
CA THR A 581 -2.05 17.91 -2.37
C THR A 581 -2.51 16.46 -2.49
N SER A 582 -3.13 15.88 -1.45
CA SER A 582 -3.63 14.50 -1.53
C SER A 582 -4.81 14.34 -2.49
N ASN A 583 -4.93 13.15 -3.06
CA ASN A 583 -6.02 12.82 -3.98
C ASN A 583 -7.39 12.84 -3.28
N PHE A 584 -7.45 12.47 -2.00
CA PHE A 584 -8.68 12.57 -1.21
C PHE A 584 -9.10 14.03 -0.99
N THR A 585 -8.20 14.90 -0.55
CA THR A 585 -8.54 16.33 -0.36
C THR A 585 -8.93 17.00 -1.67
N ARG A 586 -8.30 16.60 -2.79
CA ARG A 586 -8.69 17.05 -4.14
C ARG A 586 -10.07 16.56 -4.53
N SER A 587 -10.45 15.32 -4.22
CA SER A 587 -11.77 14.78 -4.58
C SER A 587 -12.92 15.52 -3.90
N LEU A 588 -12.72 16.00 -2.67
CA LEU A 588 -13.65 16.89 -1.94
C LEU A 588 -13.83 18.29 -2.59
N SER A 589 -13.11 18.58 -3.68
CA SER A 589 -13.17 19.86 -4.40
C SER A 589 -13.74 19.72 -5.82
N SER A 590 -14.13 18.51 -6.21
CA SER A 590 -14.59 18.23 -7.57
C SER A 590 -16.06 18.61 -7.72
N GLN A 591 -16.43 19.18 -8.87
CA GLN A 591 -17.83 19.36 -9.25
C GLN A 591 -18.58 18.01 -9.39
N ASP A 592 -17.84 16.93 -9.68
CA ASP A 592 -18.37 15.58 -9.86
C ASP A 592 -18.21 14.72 -8.59
N GLU A 593 -17.98 15.35 -7.43
CA GLU A 593 -17.75 14.68 -6.14
C GLU A 593 -18.82 13.61 -5.83
N LYS A 594 -20.10 13.96 -5.98
CA LYS A 594 -21.21 13.04 -5.71
C LYS A 594 -21.13 11.78 -6.56
N THR A 595 -21.00 11.94 -7.87
CA THR A 595 -20.90 10.83 -8.83
C THR A 595 -19.67 9.97 -8.57
N TYR A 596 -18.54 10.59 -8.25
CA TYR A 596 -17.32 9.88 -7.90
C TYR A 596 -17.50 8.98 -6.68
N PHE A 597 -18.11 9.49 -5.60
CA PHE A 597 -18.32 8.72 -4.39
C PHE A 597 -19.43 7.67 -4.53
N MET A 598 -20.44 7.89 -5.38
CA MET A 598 -21.38 6.82 -5.76
C MET A 598 -20.63 5.66 -6.42
N LYS A 599 -19.76 5.94 -7.41
CA LYS A 599 -18.96 4.90 -8.09
C LYS A 599 -17.95 4.23 -7.16
N LYS A 600 -17.30 4.96 -6.26
CA LYS A 600 -16.44 4.37 -5.22
C LYS A 600 -17.24 3.49 -4.24
N SER A 601 -18.49 3.83 -3.95
CA SER A 601 -19.38 3.01 -3.12
C SER A 601 -19.83 1.74 -3.85
N GLU A 602 -20.11 1.82 -5.16
CA GLU A 602 -20.36 0.62 -6.00
C GLU A 602 -19.15 -0.31 -5.98
N GLN A 603 -17.95 0.25 -6.18
CA GLN A 603 -16.70 -0.49 -6.09
C GLN A 603 -16.51 -1.15 -4.72
N THR A 604 -16.72 -0.40 -3.64
CA THR A 604 -16.59 -0.90 -2.26
C THR A 604 -17.59 -2.01 -2.00
N TYR A 605 -18.83 -1.83 -2.46
CA TYR A 605 -19.87 -2.83 -2.29
C TYR A 605 -19.51 -4.15 -2.99
N SER A 606 -19.09 -4.06 -4.24
CA SER A 606 -18.67 -5.22 -5.03
C SER A 606 -17.48 -5.94 -4.40
N LEU A 607 -16.50 -5.21 -3.87
CA LEU A 607 -15.31 -5.81 -3.26
C LEU A 607 -15.61 -6.56 -1.95
N LEU A 608 -16.55 -6.05 -1.14
CA LEU A 608 -16.68 -6.47 0.25
C LEU A 608 -17.92 -7.32 0.53
N PHE A 609 -18.99 -7.09 -0.21
CA PHE A 609 -20.31 -7.66 0.07
C PHE A 609 -20.89 -8.48 -1.09
N ASP A 610 -20.37 -8.31 -2.31
CA ASP A 610 -20.80 -9.09 -3.47
C ASP A 610 -19.93 -10.34 -3.61
N ASN A 611 -20.56 -11.51 -3.51
CA ASN A 611 -19.89 -12.80 -3.71
C ASN A 611 -20.11 -13.34 -5.14
N SER A 612 -20.70 -12.55 -6.05
CA SER A 612 -20.91 -12.94 -7.44
C SER A 612 -19.64 -12.78 -8.28
N THR A 613 -19.48 -13.61 -9.32
CA THR A 613 -18.39 -13.48 -10.31
C THR A 613 -18.72 -12.45 -11.40
N GLN A 614 -19.75 -11.63 -11.20
CA GLN A 614 -20.26 -10.68 -12.19
C GLN A 614 -19.65 -9.29 -12.04
N ASN A 615 -19.17 -8.88 -10.87
CA ASN A 615 -18.59 -7.56 -10.66
C ASN A 615 -17.20 -7.68 -10.02
N GLY A 616 -16.30 -6.73 -10.26
CA GLY A 616 -14.98 -6.76 -9.62
C GLY A 616 -14.08 -5.57 -9.92
N SER A 617 -12.87 -5.55 -9.34
CA SER A 617 -11.90 -4.46 -9.54
C SER A 617 -10.52 -4.94 -10.00
N ILE A 618 -9.80 -4.05 -10.69
CA ILE A 618 -8.41 -4.21 -11.14
C ILE A 618 -7.59 -2.98 -10.70
N ASN A 619 -6.31 -3.18 -10.39
CA ASN A 619 -5.37 -2.09 -10.12
C ASN A 619 -4.74 -1.58 -11.44
N LEU A 620 -4.72 -0.27 -11.66
CA LEU A 620 -4.14 0.31 -12.90
C LEU A 620 -2.61 0.16 -12.98
N TYR A 621 -1.94 -0.06 -11.84
CA TYR A 621 -0.50 -0.33 -11.81
C TYR A 621 -0.12 -1.64 -12.49
N ASP A 622 -1.02 -2.62 -12.52
CA ASP A 622 -0.76 -3.92 -13.15
C ASP A 622 -0.61 -3.78 -14.68
N VAL A 623 -1.00 -2.64 -15.27
CA VAL A 623 -1.00 -2.37 -16.73
C VAL A 623 0.36 -1.80 -17.23
N LYS A 624 1.28 -1.41 -16.32
CA LYS A 624 2.57 -0.78 -16.66
C LYS A 624 3.71 -1.80 -16.71
N ASP A 625 4.39 -1.84 -17.84
CA ASP A 625 5.52 -2.75 -18.12
C ASP A 625 6.82 -1.91 -18.11
N ARG A 626 7.19 -1.44 -16.91
CA ARG A 626 8.45 -0.71 -16.68
C ARG A 626 9.13 -1.21 -15.40
N GLY A 627 9.30 -2.52 -15.22
CA GLY A 627 10.25 -3.11 -14.25
C GLY A 627 10.20 -2.65 -12.77
N GLU A 628 9.23 -1.82 -12.37
CA GLU A 628 9.01 -1.32 -11.02
C GLU A 628 7.52 -1.48 -10.73
N ILE A 629 7.16 -2.63 -10.17
CA ILE A 629 5.84 -2.83 -9.57
C ILE A 629 5.81 -2.00 -8.28
N LYS A 630 5.18 -0.83 -8.32
CA LYS A 630 4.87 -0.06 -7.10
C LYS A 630 3.56 -0.57 -6.51
N PHE A 631 3.66 -1.30 -5.41
CA PHE A 631 2.51 -1.80 -4.66
C PHE A 631 1.84 -0.69 -3.86
N GLY A 632 0.51 -0.60 -3.96
CA GLY A 632 -0.32 0.23 -3.10
C GLY A 632 -1.73 -0.34 -3.04
N PHE A 633 -2.36 -0.30 -1.87
CA PHE A 633 -3.75 -0.71 -1.65
C PHE A 633 -4.68 -0.19 -2.77
N LEU A 634 -5.70 -0.94 -3.20
CA LEU A 634 -6.76 -0.42 -4.11
C LEU A 634 -7.44 0.85 -3.55
N SER A 635 -7.45 0.98 -2.22
CA SER A 635 -7.88 2.15 -1.45
C SER A 635 -7.02 3.41 -1.66
N ALA A 636 -5.78 3.20 -2.13
CA ALA A 636 -4.71 4.19 -2.23
C ALA A 636 -3.98 4.14 -3.59
N SER A 637 -4.47 3.39 -4.57
CA SER A 637 -3.96 3.29 -5.94
C SER A 637 -5.00 3.77 -6.96
N SER A 638 -4.62 3.80 -8.23
CA SER A 638 -5.54 4.04 -9.33
C SER A 638 -6.16 2.71 -9.71
N SER A 639 -7.47 2.64 -9.94
CA SER A 639 -8.18 1.36 -10.06
C SER A 639 -9.30 1.42 -11.09
N VAL A 640 -9.69 0.25 -11.61
CA VAL A 640 -10.86 0.09 -12.48
C VAL A 640 -11.87 -0.80 -11.80
N TYR A 641 -13.11 -0.33 -11.69
CA TYR A 641 -14.27 -1.12 -11.29
C TYR A 641 -15.04 -1.56 -12.54
N VAL A 642 -15.39 -2.83 -12.60
CA VAL A 642 -16.12 -3.48 -13.69
C VAL A 642 -17.45 -3.98 -13.17
N ASP A 643 -18.53 -3.54 -13.80
CA ASP A 643 -19.91 -3.95 -13.53
C ASP A 643 -20.46 -4.65 -14.78
N LYS A 644 -20.55 -5.99 -14.77
CA LYS A 644 -20.98 -6.76 -15.96
C LYS A 644 -22.47 -6.66 -16.19
N ASP A 645 -23.26 -6.48 -15.14
CA ASP A 645 -24.72 -6.40 -15.24
C ASP A 645 -25.17 -5.09 -15.89
N LYS A 646 -24.49 -3.99 -15.55
CA LYS A 646 -24.73 -2.67 -16.16
C LYS A 646 -23.91 -2.42 -17.42
N GLU A 647 -23.05 -3.38 -17.82
CA GLU A 647 -22.06 -3.24 -18.88
C GLU A 647 -21.31 -1.91 -18.76
N SER A 648 -20.71 -1.66 -17.59
CA SER A 648 -20.05 -0.38 -17.28
C SER A 648 -18.70 -0.52 -16.58
N LEU A 649 -17.83 0.47 -16.80
CA LEU A 649 -16.49 0.59 -16.26
C LEU A 649 -16.36 1.94 -15.54
N ALA A 650 -15.84 1.95 -14.32
CA ALA A 650 -15.42 3.17 -13.64
C ALA A 650 -13.90 3.16 -13.44
N ILE A 651 -13.19 4.09 -14.09
CA ILE A 651 -11.74 4.18 -14.07
C ILE A 651 -11.33 5.35 -13.19
N PHE A 652 -10.68 5.06 -12.06
CA PHE A 652 -10.24 6.04 -11.08
C PHE A 652 -8.74 6.31 -11.24
N THR A 653 -8.38 7.47 -11.81
CA THR A 653 -6.99 7.88 -12.05
C THR A 653 -6.55 9.02 -11.13
N LYS A 654 -5.22 9.11 -10.97
CA LYS A 654 -4.48 10.07 -10.16
C LYS A 654 -3.57 10.90 -11.05
N ASP A 655 -2.96 11.90 -10.44
CA ASP A 655 -1.97 12.73 -11.13
C ASP A 655 -0.82 11.89 -11.71
N LYS A 656 -0.46 12.18 -12.97
CA LYS A 656 0.57 11.55 -13.80
C LYS A 656 0.32 10.08 -14.16
N ASP A 657 -0.92 9.62 -14.05
CA ASP A 657 -1.25 8.27 -14.52
C ASP A 657 -1.17 8.14 -16.04
N ILE A 658 -0.88 6.91 -16.47
CA ILE A 658 -0.89 6.52 -17.87
C ILE A 658 -1.91 5.40 -18.00
N VAL A 659 -2.89 5.58 -18.89
CA VAL A 659 -3.93 4.59 -19.20
C VAL A 659 -3.68 4.05 -20.60
N ASP A 660 -3.25 2.79 -20.70
CA ASP A 660 -3.14 2.09 -21.98
C ASP A 660 -4.43 1.32 -22.24
N ILE A 661 -5.19 1.72 -23.26
CA ILE A 661 -6.53 1.20 -23.52
C ILE A 661 -6.50 -0.29 -23.90
N GLU A 662 -5.58 -0.69 -24.78
CA GLU A 662 -5.52 -2.06 -25.29
C GLU A 662 -5.16 -3.03 -24.14
N ARG A 663 -4.11 -2.71 -23.39
CA ARG A 663 -3.69 -3.50 -22.22
C ARG A 663 -4.74 -3.53 -21.11
N LEU A 664 -5.47 -2.43 -20.90
CA LEU A 664 -6.54 -2.38 -19.92
C LEU A 664 -7.67 -3.35 -20.29
N TYR A 665 -8.13 -3.30 -21.53
CA TYR A 665 -9.20 -4.17 -22.00
C TYR A 665 -8.77 -5.63 -21.98
N ASP A 666 -7.56 -5.98 -22.42
CA ASP A 666 -7.05 -7.36 -22.37
C ASP A 666 -7.10 -7.93 -20.95
N LYS A 667 -6.67 -7.16 -19.93
CA LYS A 667 -6.78 -7.60 -18.53
C LYS A 667 -8.21 -7.77 -18.04
N ILE A 668 -9.14 -6.93 -18.50
CA ILE A 668 -10.56 -7.09 -18.18
C ILE A 668 -11.09 -8.39 -18.80
N ARG A 669 -10.71 -8.70 -20.05
CA ARG A 669 -11.08 -9.97 -20.70
C ARG A 669 -10.53 -11.16 -19.91
N ASP A 670 -9.24 -11.13 -19.59
CA ASP A 670 -8.54 -12.22 -18.90
C ASP A 670 -9.12 -12.47 -17.49
N LYS A 671 -9.36 -11.41 -16.71
CA LYS A 671 -9.80 -11.54 -15.32
C LYS A 671 -11.29 -11.84 -15.17
N PHE A 672 -12.14 -11.26 -16.02
CA PHE A 672 -13.60 -11.29 -15.83
C PHE A 672 -14.37 -12.06 -16.91
N GLY A 673 -13.68 -12.56 -17.94
CA GLY A 673 -14.29 -13.29 -19.06
C GLY A 673 -15.23 -12.43 -19.90
N VAL A 674 -14.96 -11.12 -20.00
CA VAL A 674 -15.75 -10.19 -20.81
C VAL A 674 -15.20 -10.20 -22.24
N GLU A 675 -16.01 -10.55 -23.24
CA GLU A 675 -15.54 -10.64 -24.64
C GLU A 675 -15.24 -9.25 -25.24
N ASN A 676 -16.15 -8.28 -25.07
CA ASN A 676 -16.09 -6.97 -25.72
C ASN A 676 -16.16 -5.80 -24.70
N PRO A 677 -15.15 -5.66 -23.81
CA PRO A 677 -15.12 -4.60 -22.79
C PRO A 677 -15.10 -3.19 -23.38
N GLU A 678 -14.71 -3.03 -24.64
CA GLU A 678 -14.75 -1.76 -25.38
C GLU A 678 -16.17 -1.20 -25.60
N ASN A 679 -17.21 -2.04 -25.50
CA ASN A 679 -18.60 -1.62 -25.66
C ASN A 679 -19.23 -1.15 -24.34
N TYR A 680 -18.55 -1.38 -23.21
CA TYR A 680 -19.06 -1.02 -21.90
C TYR A 680 -19.01 0.51 -21.74
N LYS A 681 -19.99 1.07 -21.05
CA LYS A 681 -20.03 2.50 -20.72
C LYS A 681 -18.88 2.84 -19.76
N VAL A 682 -18.11 3.89 -20.05
CA VAL A 682 -16.91 4.24 -19.26
C VAL A 682 -17.07 5.58 -18.53
N ASP A 683 -16.88 5.56 -17.21
CA ASP A 683 -16.72 6.75 -16.38
C ASP A 683 -15.23 6.91 -15.99
N LEU A 684 -14.49 7.75 -16.72
CA LEU A 684 -13.07 8.04 -16.41
C LEU A 684 -12.94 9.28 -15.51
N PHE A 685 -12.35 9.09 -14.32
CA PHE A 685 -12.12 10.16 -13.35
C PHE A 685 -10.64 10.51 -13.21
N LEU A 686 -10.30 11.80 -13.23
CA LEU A 686 -9.00 12.35 -12.80
C LEU A 686 -9.17 13.08 -11.46
N ASN A 687 -8.65 12.50 -10.37
CA ASN A 687 -8.80 13.05 -9.00
C ASN A 687 -10.25 13.44 -8.65
N ALA A 688 -11.20 12.61 -9.08
CA ALA A 688 -12.66 12.76 -8.98
C ALA A 688 -13.34 13.73 -9.96
N THR A 689 -12.64 14.35 -10.91
CA THR A 689 -13.29 15.06 -12.03
C THR A 689 -13.61 14.08 -13.15
N LEU A 690 -14.87 14.04 -13.57
CA LEU A 690 -15.33 13.13 -14.63
C LEU A 690 -14.97 13.70 -16.01
N LEU A 691 -14.28 12.91 -16.82
CA LEU A 691 -13.77 13.33 -18.13
C LEU A 691 -14.75 12.90 -19.23
N LYS A 692 -15.44 13.87 -19.85
CA LYS A 692 -16.46 13.62 -20.90
C LYS A 692 -16.02 14.03 -22.31
N GLY A 693 -14.88 14.74 -22.44
CA GLY A 693 -14.38 15.30 -23.69
C GLY A 693 -14.74 16.77 -23.89
N ALA A 694 -14.43 17.29 -25.07
CA ALA A 694 -14.46 18.72 -25.39
C ALA A 694 -14.53 19.00 -26.90
N ASN A 695 -14.71 20.26 -27.28
CA ASN A 695 -14.66 20.70 -28.68
C ASN A 695 -13.27 21.27 -29.01
N GLU A 696 -12.83 21.12 -30.26
CA GLU A 696 -11.55 21.65 -30.72
C GLU A 696 -11.55 23.18 -30.64
N ALA A 697 -10.47 23.75 -30.10
CA ALA A 697 -10.30 25.19 -30.02
C ALA A 697 -10.03 25.75 -31.41
N LYS A 698 -10.65 26.89 -31.75
CA LYS A 698 -10.55 27.53 -33.09
C LYS A 698 -9.11 27.82 -33.52
N ASP A 699 -8.23 28.15 -32.57
CA ASP A 699 -6.84 28.56 -32.83
C ASP A 699 -5.81 27.46 -32.48
N TYR A 700 -6.25 26.27 -32.03
CA TYR A 700 -5.35 25.23 -31.53
C TYR A 700 -5.74 23.85 -32.05
N LYS A 701 -5.19 23.50 -33.22
CA LYS A 701 -5.39 22.20 -33.88
C LYS A 701 -5.01 21.04 -32.95
N PHE A 702 -5.91 20.07 -32.79
CA PHE A 702 -5.81 18.95 -31.85
C PHE A 702 -5.81 19.29 -30.35
N GLY A 703 -6.04 20.55 -29.97
CA GLY A 703 -6.38 20.92 -28.58
C GLY A 703 -7.87 21.11 -28.44
N PHE A 704 -8.44 20.48 -27.41
CA PHE A 704 -9.87 20.49 -27.16
C PHE A 704 -10.14 21.07 -25.78
N THR A 705 -11.12 21.96 -25.74
CA THR A 705 -11.56 22.59 -24.51
C THR A 705 -13.04 22.97 -24.55
N ASN A 706 -13.64 23.18 -23.39
CA ASN A 706 -15.04 23.56 -23.23
C ASN A 706 -15.21 25.07 -22.98
N PHE A 707 -14.17 25.87 -23.19
CA PHE A 707 -14.26 27.33 -23.18
C PHE A 707 -14.87 27.83 -24.50
N LYS A 708 -15.78 28.79 -24.41
CA LYS A 708 -16.35 29.48 -25.57
C LYS A 708 -15.47 30.69 -25.88
N ASP A 709 -14.81 30.68 -27.04
CA ASP A 709 -14.24 31.87 -27.69
C ASP A 709 -13.18 32.69 -26.91
N GLU A 710 -12.14 32.07 -26.33
CA GLU A 710 -11.06 32.80 -25.64
C GLU A 710 -9.67 32.47 -26.18
N LYS A 711 -8.82 33.50 -26.29
CA LYS A 711 -7.41 33.42 -26.72
C LYS A 711 -6.56 32.79 -25.62
N GLU A 712 -5.38 32.27 -25.98
CA GLU A 712 -4.42 31.59 -25.11
C GLU A 712 -4.09 32.33 -23.78
N HIS A 713 -4.25 33.66 -23.75
CA HIS A 713 -4.02 34.50 -22.57
C HIS A 713 -5.12 34.46 -21.50
N ASP A 714 -6.37 34.12 -21.82
CA ASP A 714 -7.49 34.17 -20.87
C ASP A 714 -7.75 32.81 -20.17
N LEU A 715 -7.24 31.71 -20.74
CA LEU A 715 -7.44 30.33 -20.25
C LEU A 715 -6.79 30.03 -18.87
N PHE A 716 -5.93 30.92 -18.37
CA PHE A 716 -5.14 30.70 -17.15
C PHE A 716 -5.44 31.70 -16.02
N GLU A 717 -6.30 32.71 -16.23
CA GLU A 717 -6.63 33.71 -15.20
C GLU A 717 -7.86 33.36 -14.34
N ASN A 718 -8.78 32.52 -14.83
CA ASN A 718 -9.99 32.14 -14.10
C ASN A 718 -9.75 30.98 -13.11
N LYS A 719 -9.42 31.31 -11.86
CA LYS A 719 -9.02 30.36 -10.80
C LYS A 719 -10.16 29.49 -10.22
N GLU A 720 -11.43 29.78 -10.50
CA GLU A 720 -12.55 29.09 -9.83
C GLU A 720 -13.26 28.03 -10.71
N GLU A 721 -13.13 28.07 -12.04
CA GLU A 721 -13.84 27.15 -12.97
C GLU A 721 -12.94 26.49 -14.04
N GLN A 722 -11.68 26.20 -13.73
CA GLN A 722 -10.77 25.57 -14.70
C GLN A 722 -11.26 24.15 -15.08
N LYS A 723 -11.78 24.01 -16.31
CA LYS A 723 -12.24 22.74 -16.91
C LYS A 723 -11.07 21.96 -17.52
N PRO A 724 -11.20 20.63 -17.71
CA PRO A 724 -10.13 19.84 -18.30
C PRO A 724 -9.77 20.29 -19.73
N PHE A 725 -8.47 20.34 -20.02
CA PHE A 725 -7.92 20.56 -21.35
C PHE A 725 -7.37 19.25 -21.90
N TYR A 726 -7.63 18.98 -23.18
CA TYR A 726 -7.31 17.73 -23.83
C TYR A 726 -6.43 18.00 -25.06
N TYR A 727 -5.31 17.29 -25.18
CA TYR A 727 -4.41 17.40 -26.33
C TYR A 727 -4.22 16.05 -27.00
N PHE A 728 -4.65 15.94 -28.26
CA PHE A 728 -4.54 14.69 -29.03
C PHE A 728 -3.29 14.70 -29.91
N SER A 729 -2.45 13.70 -29.76
CA SER A 729 -1.26 13.47 -30.59
C SER A 729 -1.46 12.22 -31.46
N PRO A 730 -1.77 12.35 -32.77
CA PRO A 730 -2.00 11.22 -33.65
C PRO A 730 -0.71 10.40 -33.89
N ARG A 731 -0.83 9.08 -34.10
CA ARG A 731 0.31 8.20 -34.44
C ARG A 731 0.80 8.35 -35.90
N GLY A 732 0.11 9.12 -36.74
CA GLY A 732 0.43 9.42 -38.13
C GLY A 732 -0.69 10.23 -38.82
N ASP A 733 -0.45 10.75 -40.03
CA ASP A 733 -1.33 11.75 -40.68
C ASP A 733 -2.76 11.29 -41.00
N GLU A 734 -3.00 9.97 -41.05
CA GLU A 734 -4.33 9.37 -41.28
C GLU A 734 -4.79 8.49 -40.09
N SER A 735 -4.06 8.48 -38.96
CA SER A 735 -4.44 7.63 -37.84
C SER A 735 -5.49 8.32 -36.96
N SER A 736 -6.68 7.74 -36.88
CA SER A 736 -7.67 8.07 -35.84
C SER A 736 -7.13 7.76 -34.43
N LYS A 737 -6.09 6.92 -34.32
CA LYS A 737 -5.47 6.51 -33.06
C LYS A 737 -4.24 7.36 -32.70
N GLY A 738 -4.14 7.70 -31.42
CA GLY A 738 -3.08 8.56 -30.89
C GLY A 738 -2.88 8.41 -29.39
N SER A 739 -2.09 9.31 -28.81
CA SER A 739 -2.09 9.57 -27.37
C SER A 739 -2.94 10.80 -27.06
N LEU A 740 -3.65 10.77 -25.95
CA LEU A 740 -4.45 11.88 -25.45
C LEU A 740 -3.92 12.32 -24.09
N ASP A 741 -3.30 13.50 -24.06
CA ASP A 741 -2.84 14.13 -22.83
C ASP A 741 -3.97 15.00 -22.26
N ILE A 742 -4.38 14.73 -21.03
CA ILE A 742 -5.48 15.42 -20.37
C ILE A 742 -4.92 16.14 -19.15
N THR A 743 -5.16 17.44 -19.07
CA THR A 743 -4.74 18.26 -17.94
C THR A 743 -5.96 18.87 -17.27
N ASN A 744 -5.98 18.87 -15.95
CA ASN A 744 -7.02 19.50 -15.16
C ASN A 744 -6.37 20.11 -13.91
N LYS A 745 -6.43 21.44 -13.81
CA LYS A 745 -5.71 22.22 -12.78
C LYS A 745 -4.21 21.86 -12.78
N ASN A 746 -3.68 21.44 -11.64
CA ASN A 746 -2.28 21.04 -11.47
C ASN A 746 -2.02 19.54 -11.73
N THR A 747 -2.97 18.83 -12.32
CA THR A 747 -2.89 17.37 -12.49
C THR A 747 -3.06 16.96 -13.93
N SER A 748 -2.39 15.88 -14.32
CA SER A 748 -2.44 15.38 -15.70
C SER A 748 -2.56 13.87 -15.77
N ILE A 749 -3.11 13.36 -16.87
CA ILE A 749 -3.04 11.94 -17.24
C ILE A 749 -2.74 11.81 -18.73
N ARG A 750 -2.14 10.69 -19.11
CA ARG A 750 -1.86 10.34 -20.50
C ARG A 750 -2.62 9.07 -20.87
N VAL A 751 -3.46 9.13 -21.90
CA VAL A 751 -4.16 7.97 -22.44
C VAL A 751 -3.48 7.52 -23.73
N LEU A 752 -3.09 6.25 -23.82
CA LEU A 752 -2.45 5.66 -24.99
C LEU A 752 -3.46 4.84 -25.80
N GLY A 753 -3.34 4.90 -27.13
CA GLY A 753 -4.22 4.16 -28.04
C GLY A 753 -5.62 4.76 -28.16
N TYR A 754 -5.79 6.03 -27.80
CA TYR A 754 -7.06 6.74 -27.90
C TYR A 754 -7.46 6.93 -29.36
N ASP A 755 -8.68 6.52 -29.72
CA ASP A 755 -9.26 6.72 -31.05
C ASP A 755 -10.23 7.91 -31.03
N ILE A 756 -9.85 8.98 -31.75
CA ILE A 756 -10.64 10.22 -31.80
C ILE A 756 -11.94 10.08 -32.58
N GLU A 757 -12.01 9.17 -33.56
CA GLU A 757 -13.23 8.95 -34.34
C GLU A 757 -14.26 8.15 -33.56
N ARG A 758 -13.79 7.12 -32.84
CA ARG A 758 -14.66 6.29 -31.99
C ARG A 758 -14.98 6.95 -30.65
N GLY A 759 -14.17 7.89 -30.20
CA GLY A 759 -14.30 8.50 -28.87
C GLY A 759 -14.05 7.48 -27.77
N SER A 760 -12.85 6.88 -27.75
CA SER A 760 -12.50 5.82 -26.79
C SER A 760 -12.71 6.23 -25.33
N LEU A 761 -13.00 5.26 -24.46
CA LEU A 761 -13.28 5.48 -23.03
C LEU A 761 -14.42 6.48 -22.76
N ASP A 762 -15.38 6.59 -23.69
CA ASP A 762 -16.49 7.56 -23.66
C ASP A 762 -16.06 9.04 -23.60
N ILE A 763 -14.79 9.34 -23.87
CA ILE A 763 -14.30 10.72 -24.01
C ILE A 763 -14.55 11.14 -25.46
N LYS A 764 -15.46 12.09 -25.68
CA LYS A 764 -15.85 12.52 -27.03
C LYS A 764 -15.20 13.86 -27.38
N LEU A 765 -14.25 13.82 -28.31
CA LEU A 765 -13.59 15.02 -28.84
C LEU A 765 -14.21 15.40 -30.19
N LYS A 766 -14.76 16.61 -30.30
CA LYS A 766 -15.39 17.08 -31.54
C LYS A 766 -14.47 18.07 -32.25
N ARG A 767 -14.10 17.77 -33.50
CA ARG A 767 -13.32 18.69 -34.34
C ARG A 767 -14.13 19.92 -34.75
N ALA A 768 -13.43 21.03 -34.99
CA ALA A 768 -14.07 22.24 -35.49
C ALA A 768 -14.52 22.02 -36.95
N ASN A 769 -15.82 22.15 -37.25
CA ASN A 769 -16.32 22.14 -38.63
C ASN A 769 -15.80 23.40 -39.34
N ASN A 770 -14.89 23.29 -40.31
CA ASN A 770 -14.62 24.38 -41.25
C ASN A 770 -14.29 23.86 -42.66
N ASP A 771 -14.96 24.48 -43.64
CA ASP A 771 -14.93 24.20 -45.07
C ASP A 771 -13.52 24.28 -45.68
N GLU A 772 -12.95 23.13 -46.06
CA GLU A 772 -11.66 22.97 -46.78
C GLU A 772 -11.52 23.81 -48.06
N LYS A 773 -12.62 24.38 -48.59
CA LYS A 773 -12.62 25.15 -49.84
C LYS A 773 -12.22 26.61 -49.71
N LYS A 774 -12.38 27.25 -48.53
CA LYS A 774 -12.08 28.69 -48.37
C LYS A 774 -10.66 28.97 -47.90
N GLU A 775 -10.07 28.13 -47.06
CA GLU A 775 -8.68 28.27 -46.59
C GLU A 775 -7.66 28.00 -47.70
N ASN A 776 -7.92 26.99 -48.55
CA ASN A 776 -7.06 26.69 -49.70
C ASN A 776 -6.99 27.86 -50.70
N GLN A 777 -8.05 28.65 -50.88
CA GLN A 777 -8.02 29.79 -51.81
C GLN A 777 -7.27 31.02 -51.27
N MET A 778 -7.14 31.17 -49.95
CA MET A 778 -6.46 32.32 -49.33
C MET A 778 -4.96 32.05 -49.14
N GLN A 779 -4.57 30.86 -48.66
CA GLN A 779 -3.16 30.48 -48.54
C GLN A 779 -2.46 30.29 -49.90
N SER A 780 -3.18 29.79 -50.92
CA SER A 780 -2.64 29.71 -52.29
C SER A 780 -2.41 31.09 -52.92
N LYS A 781 -3.17 32.12 -52.53
CA LYS A 781 -3.02 33.47 -53.09
C LYS A 781 -1.88 34.24 -52.42
N GLU A 782 -1.66 34.07 -51.13
CA GLU A 782 -0.61 34.77 -50.40
C GLU A 782 0.80 34.15 -50.60
N ALA A 783 0.90 32.85 -50.88
CA ALA A 783 2.20 32.19 -51.12
C ALA A 783 2.79 32.39 -52.55
N LEU A 784 1.98 32.82 -53.53
CA LEU A 784 2.36 32.86 -54.95
C LEU A 784 2.66 34.27 -55.51
N ASP A 785 2.45 35.34 -54.73
CA ASP A 785 2.68 36.74 -55.15
C ASP A 785 3.90 37.38 -54.45
N HIS A 786 5.10 36.92 -54.79
CA HIS A 786 6.32 37.71 -54.63
C HIS A 786 7.16 37.67 -55.90
N GLN A 787 6.87 38.58 -56.84
CA GLN A 787 7.75 38.89 -57.96
C GLN A 787 8.85 39.85 -57.48
N SER A 788 10.04 39.34 -57.16
CA SER A 788 11.22 40.20 -57.17
C SER A 788 12.45 39.42 -57.65
N ILE A 789 13.05 39.94 -58.72
CA ILE A 789 14.37 39.51 -59.22
C ILE A 789 15.41 40.02 -58.20
N PRO A 790 16.40 39.21 -57.78
CA PRO A 790 17.49 39.71 -56.93
C PRO A 790 18.23 40.85 -57.65
N LEU A 791 18.40 42.00 -57.00
CA LEU A 791 19.08 43.16 -57.59
C LEU A 791 20.50 42.76 -58.03
N GLY A 792 20.78 42.83 -59.34
CA GLY A 792 22.09 42.48 -59.92
C GLY A 792 22.26 41.02 -60.35
N ALA A 793 21.22 40.17 -60.27
CA ALA A 793 21.25 38.80 -60.78
C ALA A 793 20.67 38.68 -62.20
N THR A 794 21.23 37.79 -63.02
CA THR A 794 20.78 37.48 -64.39
C THR A 794 20.01 36.17 -64.38
N ALA A 795 18.80 36.15 -64.94
CA ALA A 795 18.01 34.93 -65.07
C ALA A 795 18.52 34.10 -66.24
N THR A 796 18.86 32.83 -66.00
CA THR A 796 19.27 31.86 -67.02
C THR A 796 18.37 30.64 -66.98
N ASN A 797 17.89 30.21 -68.14
CA ASN A 797 17.10 28.99 -68.26
C ASN A 797 18.03 27.77 -68.23
N PHE A 798 17.57 26.70 -67.56
CA PHE A 798 18.23 25.41 -67.58
C PHE A 798 17.18 24.31 -67.74
N THR A 799 17.60 23.16 -68.27
CA THR A 799 16.73 22.00 -68.42
C THR A 799 17.09 20.99 -67.34
N ALA A 800 16.12 20.60 -66.52
CA ALA A 800 16.32 19.60 -65.48
C ALA A 800 15.11 18.69 -65.31
N HIS A 801 15.35 17.59 -64.60
CA HIS A 801 14.31 16.64 -64.25
C HIS A 801 13.43 17.20 -63.13
N PRO A 802 12.11 17.06 -63.25
CA PRO A 802 11.22 17.41 -62.17
C PRO A 802 11.18 16.30 -61.11
N VAL A 803 10.65 16.61 -59.93
CA VAL A 803 10.44 15.63 -58.86
C VAL A 803 9.27 14.71 -59.23
N ILE A 804 9.48 13.40 -59.11
CA ILE A 804 8.45 12.36 -59.26
C ILE A 804 8.25 11.62 -57.93
N GLU A 805 7.14 10.86 -57.78
CA GLU A 805 6.79 10.18 -56.51
C GLU A 805 7.89 9.23 -55.97
N ASP A 806 8.74 8.67 -56.82
CA ASP A 806 9.82 7.77 -56.41
C ASP A 806 11.11 8.50 -55.97
N ASP A 807 11.16 9.82 -56.10
CA ASP A 807 12.30 10.60 -55.61
C ASP A 807 12.37 10.57 -54.08
N ILE A 808 13.56 10.81 -53.55
CA ILE A 808 13.80 10.84 -52.10
C ILE A 808 14.15 12.27 -51.71
N ILE A 809 13.23 12.93 -51.02
CA ILE A 809 13.48 14.23 -50.40
C ILE A 809 13.56 14.06 -48.89
N THR A 810 14.56 14.66 -48.26
CA THR A 810 14.81 14.56 -46.82
C THR A 810 15.03 15.93 -46.19
N CYS A 811 14.65 16.06 -44.92
CA CYS A 811 15.12 17.13 -44.05
C CYS A 811 16.52 16.78 -43.50
N PRO A 812 17.28 17.74 -42.97
CA PRO A 812 18.65 17.50 -42.48
C PRO A 812 18.72 16.58 -41.26
N HIS A 813 17.58 16.33 -40.59
CA HIS A 813 17.46 15.45 -39.42
C HIS A 813 17.06 14.00 -39.79
N GLY A 814 17.16 13.63 -41.07
CA GLY A 814 16.85 12.29 -41.56
C GLY A 814 15.37 12.00 -41.82
N GLY A 815 14.48 12.97 -41.57
CA GLY A 815 13.07 12.85 -41.90
C GLY A 815 12.86 12.87 -43.42
N ARG A 816 12.02 11.98 -43.94
CA ARG A 816 11.74 11.84 -45.37
C ARG A 816 10.40 12.48 -45.72
N VAL A 817 10.38 13.31 -46.76
CA VAL A 817 9.13 13.87 -47.29
C VAL A 817 8.36 12.77 -48.01
N VAL A 818 7.08 12.63 -47.70
CA VAL A 818 6.18 11.71 -48.39
C VAL A 818 5.71 12.36 -49.69
N LEU A 819 6.20 11.86 -50.83
CA LEU A 819 5.83 12.36 -52.15
C LEU A 819 4.62 11.61 -52.70
N LYS A 820 3.51 12.33 -52.94
CA LYS A 820 2.29 11.78 -53.54
C LYS A 820 1.66 12.80 -54.49
N SER A 821 1.52 12.43 -55.75
CA SER A 821 0.97 13.28 -56.80
C SER A 821 -0.55 13.26 -56.79
N LYS A 822 -1.18 14.42 -56.56
CA LYS A 822 -2.64 14.58 -56.71
C LYS A 822 -2.97 15.29 -58.02
N ALA A 823 -2.34 16.44 -58.26
CA ALA A 823 -2.57 17.26 -59.45
C ALA A 823 -1.67 16.87 -60.64
N GLY A 824 -0.47 16.32 -60.38
CA GLY A 824 0.46 15.84 -61.43
C GLY A 824 0.21 14.41 -61.94
N ARG A 825 -0.80 13.69 -61.41
CA ARG A 825 -0.98 12.24 -61.60
C ARG A 825 -1.14 11.74 -63.05
N SER A 826 -1.57 12.62 -63.96
CA SER A 826 -1.77 12.31 -65.38
C SER A 826 -0.48 12.35 -66.20
N ILE A 827 0.62 12.86 -65.63
CA ILE A 827 1.91 13.03 -66.30
C ILE A 827 2.92 12.15 -65.58
N LYS A 828 3.40 11.14 -66.30
CA LYS A 828 4.19 10.05 -65.73
C LYS A 828 5.51 9.87 -66.46
N SER A 829 6.55 9.50 -65.72
CA SER A 829 7.79 8.93 -66.23
C SER A 829 7.86 7.48 -65.78
N GLN A 830 7.90 6.52 -66.72
CA GLN A 830 7.95 5.09 -66.40
C GLN A 830 6.84 4.69 -65.39
N ASP A 831 5.60 5.14 -65.66
CA ASP A 831 4.42 4.97 -64.81
C ASP A 831 4.42 5.66 -63.42
N ILE A 832 5.47 6.41 -63.08
CA ILE A 832 5.59 7.17 -61.82
C ILE A 832 5.18 8.63 -62.04
N ALA A 833 4.29 9.15 -61.20
CA ALA A 833 3.70 10.47 -61.38
C ALA A 833 4.60 11.64 -60.96
N LEU A 834 4.42 12.78 -61.64
CA LEU A 834 5.06 14.07 -61.37
C LEU A 834 4.52 14.77 -60.12
N ILE A 835 5.39 15.42 -59.33
CA ILE A 835 5.01 16.26 -58.18
C ILE A 835 4.94 17.74 -58.60
N LEU A 836 3.77 18.37 -58.41
CA LEU A 836 3.59 19.81 -58.60
C LEU A 836 3.81 20.59 -57.30
N GLY A 837 4.05 21.90 -57.39
CA GLY A 837 4.27 22.77 -56.22
C GLY A 837 3.17 22.66 -55.16
N ARG A 838 1.88 22.64 -55.58
CA ARG A 838 0.75 22.42 -54.67
C ARG A 838 0.69 21.02 -54.05
N ASP A 839 1.23 20.01 -54.73
CA ASP A 839 1.27 18.64 -54.20
C ASP A 839 2.35 18.54 -53.11
N PHE A 840 3.43 19.33 -53.24
CA PHE A 840 4.57 19.32 -52.34
C PHE A 840 4.39 20.19 -51.08
N LEU A 841 3.74 21.35 -51.18
CA LEU A 841 3.44 22.20 -50.03
C LEU A 841 2.50 21.47 -49.05
N GLY A 842 2.85 21.45 -47.77
CA GLY A 842 2.13 20.69 -46.74
C GLY A 842 2.39 19.18 -46.73
N SER A 843 3.29 18.67 -47.60
CA SER A 843 3.65 17.25 -47.62
C SER A 843 4.28 16.82 -46.28
N PRO A 844 3.88 15.67 -45.70
CA PRO A 844 4.43 15.21 -44.42
C PRO A 844 5.91 14.86 -44.47
N ILE A 845 6.60 15.08 -43.36
CA ILE A 845 7.98 14.67 -43.13
C ILE A 845 7.99 13.61 -42.04
N VAL A 846 8.34 12.37 -42.40
CA VAL A 846 8.26 11.20 -41.49
C VAL A 846 9.65 10.69 -41.13
N GLY A 847 9.81 10.15 -39.92
CA GLY A 847 11.10 9.62 -39.46
C GLY A 847 12.14 10.69 -39.11
N CYS A 848 11.70 11.91 -38.81
CA CYS A 848 12.57 12.99 -38.35
C CYS A 848 13.05 12.70 -36.93
N SER A 849 14.37 12.67 -36.72
CA SER A 849 14.99 12.30 -35.44
C SER A 849 15.28 13.48 -34.50
N ALA A 850 14.79 14.68 -34.84
CA ALA A 850 14.99 15.87 -34.01
C ALA A 850 14.07 15.88 -32.77
N ASN A 851 14.55 16.46 -31.66
CA ASN A 851 13.75 16.66 -30.43
C ASN A 851 12.46 17.47 -30.67
N SER A 852 12.47 18.38 -31.66
CA SER A 852 11.26 18.93 -32.28
C SER A 852 11.22 18.49 -33.75
N PRO A 853 10.51 17.40 -34.07
CA PRO A 853 10.56 16.84 -35.41
C PRO A 853 9.95 17.82 -36.42
N CYS A 854 10.61 17.95 -37.58
CA CYS A 854 9.97 18.50 -38.77
C CYS A 854 8.80 17.60 -39.14
N THR A 855 7.61 18.19 -39.27
CA THR A 855 6.36 17.45 -39.48
C THR A 855 5.83 17.60 -40.89
N CYS A 856 6.09 18.73 -41.56
CA CYS A 856 5.65 18.95 -42.93
C CYS A 856 6.52 19.97 -43.69
N VAL A 857 6.35 20.03 -45.01
CA VAL A 857 6.88 21.09 -45.88
C VAL A 857 6.04 22.35 -45.70
N ALA A 858 6.63 23.44 -45.20
CA ALA A 858 5.91 24.69 -44.91
C ALA A 858 6.13 25.80 -45.94
N HIS A 859 7.20 25.71 -46.76
CA HIS A 859 7.49 26.73 -47.77
C HIS A 859 8.00 26.13 -49.08
N VAL A 860 7.41 26.57 -50.20
CA VAL A 860 7.82 26.21 -51.58
C VAL A 860 7.89 27.50 -52.41
N PRO A 861 9.07 28.06 -52.67
CA PRO A 861 9.18 29.31 -53.41
C PRO A 861 9.03 29.08 -54.92
N LYS A 862 8.69 30.15 -55.67
CA LYS A 862 8.61 30.11 -57.15
C LYS A 862 9.94 29.72 -57.81
N SER A 863 11.07 30.01 -57.14
CA SER A 863 12.41 29.59 -57.55
C SER A 863 12.68 28.09 -57.38
N ALA A 864 11.75 27.31 -56.83
CA ALA A 864 11.84 25.84 -56.78
C ALA A 864 11.06 25.15 -57.91
N LEU A 865 10.36 25.92 -58.75
CA LEU A 865 9.34 25.43 -59.68
C LEU A 865 9.74 25.64 -61.16
N SER A 866 9.08 24.91 -62.07
CA SER A 866 9.29 25.03 -63.52
C SER A 866 8.93 26.41 -64.07
N ALA A 867 9.54 26.81 -65.18
CA ALA A 867 9.28 28.09 -65.84
C ALA A 867 7.86 28.16 -66.43
N LYS A 868 7.34 27.03 -66.91
CA LYS A 868 6.00 26.91 -67.52
C LYS A 868 5.08 26.05 -66.67
N ARG A 869 3.78 26.31 -66.81
CA ARG A 869 2.73 25.56 -66.11
C ARG A 869 2.47 24.21 -66.75
N VAL A 870 2.05 23.27 -65.93
CA VAL A 870 1.71 21.88 -66.20
C VAL A 870 0.51 21.53 -65.31
N ASN A 871 -0.62 21.08 -65.87
CA ASN A 871 -1.88 20.85 -65.15
C ASN A 871 -2.29 22.03 -64.23
N GLU A 872 -2.29 23.25 -64.78
CA GLU A 872 -2.64 24.49 -64.08
C GLU A 872 -1.72 24.90 -62.90
N ASP A 873 -0.64 24.16 -62.63
CA ASP A 873 0.40 24.50 -61.64
C ASP A 873 1.81 24.47 -62.26
N TYR A 874 2.86 24.58 -61.45
CA TYR A 874 4.25 24.41 -61.86
C TYR A 874 4.84 23.13 -61.28
N ALA A 875 5.69 22.45 -62.04
CA ALA A 875 6.38 21.24 -61.60
C ALA A 875 7.50 21.58 -60.61
N LEU A 876 7.65 20.78 -59.55
CA LEU A 876 8.76 20.93 -58.61
C LEU A 876 10.06 20.45 -59.27
N MET A 877 11.13 21.25 -59.23
CA MET A 877 12.39 20.94 -59.93
C MET A 877 13.38 20.28 -58.96
N GLN A 878 13.92 19.10 -59.31
CA GLN A 878 14.87 18.38 -58.44
C GLN A 878 16.07 19.27 -58.06
N ASP A 879 16.63 19.99 -59.03
CA ASP A 879 17.81 20.83 -58.81
C ASP A 879 17.57 22.00 -57.84
N LEU A 880 16.31 22.33 -57.53
CA LEU A 880 15.92 23.52 -56.77
C LEU A 880 15.14 23.20 -55.48
N VAL A 881 15.01 21.91 -55.11
CA VAL A 881 14.33 21.48 -53.86
C VAL A 881 14.95 22.10 -52.60
N HIS A 882 16.25 22.44 -52.66
CA HIS A 882 16.97 23.09 -51.57
C HIS A 882 16.52 24.52 -51.25
N HIS A 883 15.65 25.10 -52.08
CA HIS A 883 14.96 26.36 -51.78
C HIS A 883 13.69 26.16 -50.93
N CYS A 884 13.23 24.93 -50.70
CA CYS A 884 12.02 24.64 -49.91
C CYS A 884 12.34 24.43 -48.43
N LEU A 885 11.41 24.78 -47.54
CA LEU A 885 11.58 24.71 -46.07
C LEU A 885 10.52 23.85 -45.38
N SER A 886 10.89 23.23 -44.25
CA SER A 886 9.96 22.57 -43.33
C SER A 886 9.23 23.55 -42.40
N ASP A 887 8.24 23.06 -41.65
CA ASP A 887 7.57 23.77 -40.54
C ASP A 887 8.49 24.23 -39.41
N LYS A 888 9.74 23.74 -39.40
CA LYS A 888 10.82 24.17 -38.50
C LYS A 888 11.89 25.01 -39.21
N GLY A 889 11.59 25.54 -40.41
CA GLY A 889 12.50 26.39 -41.18
C GLY A 889 13.72 25.66 -41.77
N CYS A 890 13.70 24.33 -41.85
CA CYS A 890 14.84 23.54 -42.33
C CYS A 890 14.80 23.36 -43.85
N THR A 891 15.92 23.59 -44.54
CA THR A 891 16.06 23.35 -45.99
C THR A 891 15.96 21.87 -46.35
N LEU A 892 15.22 21.53 -47.39
CA LEU A 892 15.05 20.15 -47.84
C LEU A 892 16.08 19.75 -48.90
N SER A 893 16.47 18.49 -48.94
CA SER A 893 17.44 17.97 -49.92
C SER A 893 16.83 16.85 -50.73
N VAL A 894 17.07 16.81 -52.04
CA VAL A 894 16.67 15.68 -52.89
C VAL A 894 17.86 14.83 -53.29
N ALA A 895 17.68 13.51 -53.24
CA ALA A 895 18.58 12.57 -53.89
C ALA A 895 18.20 12.50 -55.39
N LYS A 896 18.98 13.17 -56.23
CA LYS A 896 18.68 13.30 -57.66
C LYS A 896 18.64 11.94 -58.35
N LYS A 897 17.52 11.64 -59.01
CA LYS A 897 17.36 10.49 -59.92
C LYS A 897 16.94 11.01 -61.30
N SER A 898 17.60 10.55 -62.35
CA SER A 898 17.17 10.86 -63.73
C SER A 898 15.80 10.24 -64.01
N ASN A 899 14.95 10.95 -64.73
CA ASN A 899 13.67 10.44 -65.22
C ASN A 899 13.44 10.86 -66.69
N LEU A 900 12.40 10.36 -67.36
CA LEU A 900 12.15 10.64 -68.79
C LEU A 900 11.56 12.04 -69.04
N LEU A 901 11.18 12.76 -67.98
CA LEU A 901 10.57 14.08 -68.08
C LEU A 901 11.65 15.15 -67.90
N THR A 902 11.62 16.18 -68.75
CA THR A 902 12.49 17.35 -68.60
C THR A 902 11.65 18.61 -68.71
N PHE A 903 11.91 19.56 -67.82
CA PHE A 903 11.25 20.87 -67.81
C PHE A 903 12.29 21.98 -67.81
N GLU A 904 11.94 23.11 -68.43
CA GLU A 904 12.71 24.34 -68.32
C GLU A 904 12.49 24.93 -66.92
N GLY A 905 13.57 25.12 -66.17
CA GLY A 905 13.61 25.88 -64.91
C GLY A 905 14.35 27.20 -65.09
N VAL A 906 14.22 28.09 -64.10
CA VAL A 906 14.94 29.38 -64.08
C VAL A 906 15.90 29.39 -62.88
N LYS A 907 17.18 29.70 -63.14
CA LYS A 907 18.18 30.00 -62.10
C LYS A 907 18.55 31.47 -62.16
N TYR A 908 18.84 32.08 -61.02
CA TYR A 908 19.35 33.43 -60.93
C TYR A 908 20.85 33.36 -60.62
N LEU A 909 21.69 33.97 -61.46
CA LEU A 909 23.15 33.97 -61.29
C LEU A 909 23.64 35.37 -60.92
N ASP A 910 24.61 35.48 -60.01
CA ASP A 910 25.33 36.72 -59.76
C ASP A 910 26.30 37.05 -60.92
N ALA A 911 26.92 38.23 -60.86
CA ALA A 911 27.91 38.67 -61.85
C ALA A 911 29.15 37.75 -61.97
N ASN A 912 29.35 36.83 -61.02
CA ASN A 912 30.45 35.86 -61.00
C ASN A 912 30.01 34.45 -61.47
N GLY A 913 28.74 34.27 -61.86
CA GLY A 913 28.20 33.00 -62.33
C GLY A 913 27.76 32.03 -61.23
N ASN A 914 27.67 32.47 -59.96
CA ASN A 914 27.15 31.64 -58.87
C ASN A 914 25.63 31.76 -58.75
N GLU A 915 24.95 30.65 -58.45
CA GLU A 915 23.51 30.63 -58.19
C GLU A 915 23.16 31.41 -56.92
N VAL A 916 22.21 32.35 -57.04
CA VAL A 916 21.75 33.23 -55.97
C VAL A 916 20.30 32.91 -55.69
N ALA A 917 19.99 32.48 -54.47
CA ALA A 917 18.61 32.41 -54.02
C ALA A 917 17.99 33.83 -54.00
N PRO A 918 16.68 34.00 -54.25
CA PRO A 918 15.97 35.23 -53.92
C PRO A 918 16.31 35.63 -52.48
N LYS A 919 16.49 36.93 -52.20
CA LYS A 919 16.73 37.39 -50.82
C LYS A 919 15.55 36.99 -49.95
N GLU A 920 15.69 35.87 -49.26
CA GLU A 920 14.90 35.48 -48.12
C GLU A 920 15.17 36.42 -46.95
N VAL A 921 14.13 36.52 -46.13
CA VAL A 921 14.15 36.78 -44.68
C VAL A 921 15.53 36.46 -44.08
N GLN A 922 16.36 37.48 -43.91
CA GLN A 922 17.43 37.40 -42.93
C GLN A 922 16.75 37.30 -41.56
N ILE A 923 16.91 36.17 -40.87
CA ILE A 923 16.73 36.14 -39.41
C ILE A 923 17.76 37.12 -38.84
N LYS A 924 17.31 38.36 -38.61
CA LYS A 924 18.14 39.49 -38.16
C LYS A 924 18.38 39.49 -36.65
N GLN A 925 18.07 38.41 -35.93
CA GLN A 925 18.27 38.37 -34.49
C GLN A 925 19.59 37.69 -34.15
N ASN A 926 20.52 38.46 -33.56
CA ASN A 926 21.64 37.90 -32.81
C ASN A 926 21.09 36.83 -31.85
N PRO A 927 21.81 35.72 -31.63
CA PRO A 927 21.36 34.69 -30.70
C PRO A 927 21.21 35.26 -29.29
N ARG A 928 20.05 34.99 -28.67
CA ARG A 928 19.67 35.52 -27.36
C ARG A 928 19.56 34.38 -26.36
N LEU A 929 20.40 34.41 -25.32
CA LEU A 929 20.18 33.62 -24.10
C LEU A 929 19.26 34.42 -23.17
N ARG A 930 18.39 33.76 -22.41
CA ARG A 930 17.57 34.40 -21.36
C ARG A 930 17.99 33.86 -20.00
N PHE A 931 18.31 34.77 -19.09
CA PHE A 931 18.78 34.47 -17.73
C PHE A 931 17.62 34.66 -16.73
N PHE A 932 17.31 33.63 -15.96
CA PHE A 932 16.26 33.60 -14.94
C PHE A 932 16.89 33.57 -13.55
N MET A 933 16.36 34.37 -12.61
CA MET A 933 16.98 34.56 -11.30
C MET A 933 15.96 34.75 -10.19
N LYS A 934 16.04 33.94 -9.14
CA LYS A 934 15.20 34.03 -7.95
C LYS A 934 16.09 33.95 -6.71
N SER A 935 15.68 34.53 -5.59
CA SER A 935 16.38 34.34 -4.29
C SER A 935 15.92 33.08 -3.56
N ALA A 936 14.72 32.61 -3.88
CA ALA A 936 14.10 31.41 -3.33
C ALA A 936 13.17 30.78 -4.39
N ALA A 937 13.02 29.46 -4.37
CA ALA A 937 12.16 28.72 -5.29
C ALA A 937 10.69 29.20 -5.26
N SER A 938 10.24 29.82 -4.15
CA SER A 938 8.90 30.36 -3.95
C SER A 938 8.68 31.79 -4.51
N GLN A 939 9.75 32.47 -4.96
CA GLN A 939 9.65 33.83 -5.49
C GLN A 939 9.01 33.81 -6.89
N ARG A 940 7.97 34.63 -7.08
CA ARG A 940 7.22 34.73 -8.34
C ARG A 940 7.91 35.60 -9.40
N ASP A 941 8.52 36.70 -8.98
CA ASP A 941 9.20 37.64 -9.87
C ASP A 941 10.71 37.37 -9.96
N ASN A 942 11.30 37.64 -11.13
CA ASN A 942 12.76 37.58 -11.31
C ASN A 942 13.49 38.70 -10.53
N MET A 943 14.66 38.39 -9.97
CA MET A 943 15.53 39.37 -9.28
C MET A 943 16.18 40.36 -10.25
N HIS A 944 16.41 41.56 -9.74
CA HIS A 944 17.07 42.64 -10.47
C HIS A 944 18.60 42.48 -10.44
N VAL A 945 19.25 42.51 -11.61
CA VAL A 945 20.69 42.28 -11.77
C VAL A 945 21.46 43.60 -11.79
N ALA A 946 21.88 44.08 -10.61
CA ALA A 946 22.59 45.36 -10.51
C ALA A 946 24.14 45.23 -10.54
N ILE A 947 24.69 44.08 -10.15
CA ILE A 947 26.15 43.84 -10.11
C ILE A 947 26.43 42.41 -10.59
N TYR A 948 27.27 42.25 -11.60
CA TYR A 948 27.72 40.95 -12.09
C TYR A 948 29.19 41.02 -12.48
N SER A 949 29.85 39.87 -12.66
CA SER A 949 31.22 39.83 -13.16
C SER A 949 31.39 38.78 -14.25
N ILE A 950 32.17 39.13 -15.28
CA ILE A 950 32.55 38.22 -16.36
C ILE A 950 34.05 38.00 -16.25
N ASN A 951 34.46 36.74 -16.11
CA ASN A 951 35.85 36.31 -16.07
C ASN A 951 36.72 36.99 -15.01
N GLY A 952 36.08 37.50 -13.93
CA GLY A 952 36.70 38.21 -12.81
C GLY A 952 36.58 39.73 -12.87
N THR A 953 36.11 40.30 -13.98
CA THR A 953 35.88 41.74 -14.14
C THR A 953 34.46 42.09 -13.70
N GLU A 954 34.31 42.98 -12.72
CA GLU A 954 33.03 43.40 -12.16
C GLU A 954 32.39 44.55 -12.96
N TYR A 955 31.08 44.45 -13.21
CA TYR A 955 30.23 45.42 -13.89
C TYR A 955 29.10 45.83 -12.94
N LYS A 956 28.84 47.14 -12.84
CA LYS A 956 27.77 47.71 -12.00
C LYS A 956 26.78 48.47 -12.86
N GLU A 957 25.54 48.02 -12.86
CA GLU A 957 24.41 48.59 -13.59
C GLU A 957 23.34 49.05 -12.57
N PRO A 958 23.37 50.30 -12.10
CA PRO A 958 22.53 50.79 -10.99
C PRO A 958 21.01 50.63 -11.23
N ASN A 959 20.60 50.62 -12.51
CA ASN A 959 19.20 50.48 -12.92
C ASN A 959 18.83 49.06 -13.35
N GLY A 960 19.78 48.13 -13.28
CA GLY A 960 19.61 46.72 -13.66
C GLY A 960 20.08 46.49 -15.08
N ALA A 961 20.84 45.41 -15.29
CA ALA A 961 21.24 44.99 -16.61
C ALA A 961 20.03 44.46 -17.37
N ASP A 962 19.71 45.06 -18.51
CA ASP A 962 18.70 44.56 -19.43
C ASP A 962 19.27 43.43 -20.30
N GLU A 963 20.54 43.61 -20.68
CA GLU A 963 21.30 42.70 -21.51
C GLU A 963 22.76 42.66 -21.03
N ILE A 964 23.37 41.48 -21.03
CA ILE A 964 24.80 41.25 -20.81
C ILE A 964 25.39 40.76 -22.13
N VAL A 965 26.42 41.44 -22.64
CA VAL A 965 27.08 41.06 -23.90
C VAL A 965 28.40 40.37 -23.59
N LEU A 966 28.51 39.10 -23.97
CA LEU A 966 29.76 38.35 -23.94
C LEU A 966 30.52 38.60 -25.24
N LYS A 967 31.65 39.31 -25.15
CA LYS A 967 32.50 39.60 -26.30
C LYS A 967 33.47 38.45 -26.56
N GLU A 968 33.72 38.15 -27.83
CA GLU A 968 34.68 37.11 -28.22
C GLU A 968 36.08 37.32 -27.61
N SER A 969 36.50 38.57 -27.43
CA SER A 969 37.79 38.93 -26.82
C SER A 969 37.92 38.48 -25.36
N ASP A 970 36.79 38.28 -24.69
CA ASP A 970 36.76 37.97 -23.26
C ASP A 970 36.72 36.45 -23.04
N ALA A 971 36.54 35.65 -24.11
CA ALA A 971 36.45 34.20 -24.05
C ALA A 971 37.77 33.55 -23.64
N LYS A 972 37.70 32.56 -22.74
CA LYS A 972 38.85 31.75 -22.33
C LYS A 972 38.74 30.34 -22.94
N ASP A 973 39.84 29.61 -22.95
CA ASP A 973 39.80 28.17 -23.23
C ASP A 973 39.15 27.43 -22.04
N VAL A 974 38.49 26.31 -22.33
CA VAL A 974 37.77 25.51 -21.31
C VAL A 974 38.73 25.08 -20.21
N SER A 975 38.44 25.50 -18.97
CA SER A 975 39.35 25.36 -17.85
C SER A 975 39.28 23.99 -17.17
N ASP A 976 38.12 23.31 -17.27
CA ASP A 976 37.91 21.96 -16.76
C ASP A 976 38.53 20.91 -17.71
N LYS A 977 39.55 20.19 -17.22
CA LYS A 977 40.28 19.19 -18.01
C LYS A 977 39.43 17.96 -18.36
N ALA A 978 38.49 17.56 -17.51
CA ALA A 978 37.62 16.42 -17.77
C ALA A 978 36.58 16.78 -18.83
N LEU A 979 36.00 17.98 -18.74
CA LEU A 979 35.06 18.49 -19.72
C LEU A 979 35.73 18.72 -21.09
N LEU A 980 36.93 19.30 -21.10
CA LEU A 980 37.72 19.48 -22.33
C LEU A 980 38.04 18.13 -22.99
N LYS A 981 38.34 17.08 -22.20
CA LYS A 981 38.54 15.73 -22.74
C LYS A 981 37.25 15.19 -23.38
N LEU A 982 36.11 15.35 -22.71
CA LEU A 982 34.79 14.95 -23.21
C LEU A 982 34.43 15.67 -24.52
N PHE A 983 34.71 16.97 -24.61
CA PHE A 983 34.52 17.75 -25.84
C PHE A 983 35.38 17.24 -26.98
N ASN A 984 36.67 16.97 -26.73
CA ASN A 984 37.56 16.43 -27.76
C ASN A 984 37.18 15.01 -28.22
N GLU A 985 36.62 14.18 -27.33
CA GLU A 985 36.14 12.84 -27.65
C GLU A 985 34.85 12.86 -28.52
N ASN A 986 33.90 13.74 -28.17
CA ASN A 986 32.59 13.83 -28.84
C ASN A 986 32.60 14.72 -30.09
N PHE A 987 33.44 15.75 -30.14
CA PHE A 987 33.56 16.70 -31.25
C PHE A 987 34.92 16.56 -31.96
N LYS A 988 35.15 15.38 -32.56
CA LYS A 988 36.41 15.07 -33.24
C LYS A 988 36.71 16.02 -34.39
N THR A 989 37.83 16.73 -34.28
CA THR A 989 38.39 17.56 -35.34
C THR A 989 38.83 16.68 -36.51
N THR A 990 38.25 16.90 -37.70
CA THR A 990 38.66 16.23 -38.94
C THR A 990 39.16 17.29 -39.93
N SER A 991 39.78 16.87 -41.03
CA SER A 991 40.20 17.78 -42.11
C SER A 991 39.07 18.63 -42.71
N GLN A 992 37.80 18.28 -42.45
CA GLN A 992 36.60 18.99 -42.96
C GLN A 992 35.77 19.70 -41.87
N ARG A 993 35.94 19.37 -40.59
CA ARG A 993 35.19 19.96 -39.47
C ARG A 993 36.14 20.27 -38.32
N LYS A 994 36.31 21.55 -38.02
CA LYS A 994 37.07 22.02 -36.86
C LYS A 994 36.09 22.61 -35.84
N TYR A 995 36.32 22.38 -34.55
CA TYR A 995 35.53 22.96 -33.47
C TYR A 995 36.45 23.71 -32.53
N GLU A 996 35.99 24.87 -32.05
CA GLU A 996 36.63 25.68 -31.02
C GLU A 996 35.73 25.69 -29.78
N PHE A 997 36.32 25.54 -28.61
CA PHE A 997 35.59 25.54 -27.34
C PHE A 997 35.96 26.79 -26.54
N LYS A 998 34.96 27.59 -26.19
CA LYS A 998 35.13 28.87 -25.48
C LYS A 998 34.35 28.88 -24.17
N GLU A 999 34.97 29.35 -23.10
CA GLU A 999 34.39 29.43 -21.76
C GLU A 999 34.28 30.89 -21.30
N TYR A 1000 33.15 31.23 -20.68
CA TYR A 1000 32.95 32.46 -19.91
C TYR A 1000 32.54 32.11 -18.48
N SER A 1001 33.24 32.64 -17.50
CA SER A 1001 32.83 32.57 -16.10
C SER A 1001 31.95 33.78 -15.77
N LEU A 1002 30.66 33.57 -15.62
CA LEU A 1002 29.71 34.58 -15.18
C LEU A 1002 29.46 34.40 -13.69
N LYS A 1003 29.76 35.41 -12.88
CA LYS A 1003 29.47 35.41 -11.45
C LYS A 1003 28.47 36.51 -11.09
N TYR A 1004 27.48 36.14 -10.30
CA TYR A 1004 26.49 37.04 -9.75
C TYR A 1004 26.20 36.63 -8.30
N GLY A 1005 26.29 37.57 -7.36
CA GLY A 1005 26.14 37.25 -5.94
C GLY A 1005 27.16 36.20 -5.48
N ALA A 1006 26.68 35.12 -4.86
CA ALA A 1006 27.48 33.98 -4.44
C ALA A 1006 27.68 32.92 -5.55
N ASP A 1007 26.85 32.95 -6.60
CA ASP A 1007 26.82 31.92 -7.64
C ASP A 1007 27.80 32.21 -8.78
N VAL A 1008 28.46 31.15 -9.26
CA VAL A 1008 29.41 31.19 -10.38
C VAL A 1008 28.97 30.17 -11.43
N PHE A 1009 28.72 30.63 -12.65
CA PHE A 1009 28.37 29.81 -13.80
C PHE A 1009 29.53 29.78 -14.79
N ARG A 1010 29.81 28.61 -15.38
CA ARG A 1010 30.71 28.49 -16.53
C ARG A 1010 29.90 28.22 -17.78
N LEU A 1011 29.82 29.20 -18.67
CA LEU A 1011 29.13 29.12 -19.95
C LEU A 1011 30.13 28.63 -21.01
N ASN A 1012 29.96 27.39 -21.45
CA ASN A 1012 30.83 26.71 -22.40
C ASN A 1012 30.18 26.68 -23.78
N PHE A 1013 30.78 27.32 -24.76
CA PHE A 1013 30.30 27.43 -26.13
C PHE A 1013 31.15 26.57 -27.07
N ILE A 1014 30.47 25.72 -27.82
CA ILE A 1014 31.04 24.90 -28.89
C ILE A 1014 30.80 25.66 -30.20
N LYS A 1015 31.89 26.11 -30.82
CA LYS A 1015 31.88 26.91 -32.05
C LYS A 1015 32.41 26.07 -33.21
N PRO A 1016 31.57 25.69 -34.19
CA PRO A 1016 32.03 25.01 -35.39
C PRO A 1016 32.76 25.99 -36.32
N GLU A 1017 33.99 25.66 -36.71
CA GLU A 1017 34.78 26.28 -37.79
C GLU A 1017 34.74 25.37 -39.03
N TYR A 1018 33.79 25.59 -39.93
CA TYR A 1018 33.85 25.05 -41.29
C TYR A 1018 33.38 26.07 -42.31
N LYS A 1019 34.06 26.20 -43.46
CA LYS A 1019 33.59 27.06 -44.56
C LYS A 1019 32.50 26.33 -45.34
N SER A 1020 31.24 26.60 -45.02
CA SER A 1020 30.12 26.23 -45.90
C SER A 1020 30.19 27.07 -47.18
N LYS A 1021 30.20 26.43 -48.36
CA LYS A 1021 30.05 27.11 -49.67
C LYS A 1021 28.64 27.66 -49.90
N HIS A 1022 27.69 27.43 -48.99
CA HIS A 1022 26.25 27.68 -49.19
C HIS A 1022 25.59 28.53 -48.08
N GLY A 1023 26.35 29.34 -47.33
CA GLY A 1023 25.82 30.55 -46.71
C GLY A 1023 24.82 30.45 -45.54
N VAL A 1024 24.50 29.27 -45.00
CA VAL A 1024 23.70 29.13 -43.75
C VAL A 1024 24.44 28.26 -42.73
N ASN A 1025 24.53 28.76 -41.49
CA ASN A 1025 25.62 28.47 -40.54
C ASN A 1025 25.09 28.05 -39.15
N GLY A 1026 24.50 26.87 -38.98
CA GLY A 1026 24.18 26.28 -37.66
C GLY A 1026 23.09 27.00 -36.83
N TYR A 1027 22.66 26.38 -35.72
CA TYR A 1027 21.62 26.86 -34.81
C TYR A 1027 22.15 26.99 -33.37
N TYR A 1028 21.43 27.74 -32.52
CA TYR A 1028 21.73 27.86 -31.09
C TYR A 1028 20.95 26.79 -30.31
N GLU A 1029 21.65 25.93 -29.55
CA GLU A 1029 21.03 24.88 -28.72
C GLU A 1029 21.80 24.71 -27.40
N ARG A 1030 21.07 24.49 -26.30
CA ARG A 1030 21.64 24.01 -25.03
C ARG A 1030 21.72 22.49 -25.11
N LEU A 1031 22.93 21.95 -25.08
CA LEU A 1031 23.16 20.52 -25.32
C LEU A 1031 23.04 19.68 -24.04
N SER A 1032 23.57 20.18 -22.92
CA SER A 1032 23.54 19.50 -21.62
C SER A 1032 24.02 20.40 -20.47
N GLU A 1033 23.88 19.90 -19.25
CA GLU A 1033 24.52 20.43 -18.04
C GLU A 1033 25.50 19.39 -17.50
N TYR A 1034 26.69 19.84 -17.10
CA TYR A 1034 27.74 18.99 -16.53
C TYR A 1034 28.10 19.51 -15.13
N GLU A 1035 27.69 18.77 -14.10
CA GLU A 1035 27.88 19.15 -12.70
C GLU A 1035 29.22 18.63 -12.15
N ASN A 1036 30.04 19.57 -11.66
CA ASN A 1036 31.22 19.38 -10.79
C ASN A 1036 31.11 20.43 -9.64
N ASP A 1037 32.20 20.78 -8.93
CA ASP A 1037 32.21 21.84 -7.88
C ASP A 1037 31.68 23.22 -8.35
N VAL A 1038 31.49 23.42 -9.65
CA VAL A 1038 30.89 24.60 -10.30
C VAL A 1038 29.98 24.14 -11.44
N ARG A 1039 28.83 24.80 -11.66
CA ARG A 1039 27.90 24.44 -12.76
C ARG A 1039 28.43 24.84 -14.13
N ASN A 1040 28.51 23.86 -15.05
CA ASN A 1040 28.90 24.07 -16.45
C ASN A 1040 27.68 23.95 -17.38
N LEU A 1041 27.36 25.03 -18.08
CA LEU A 1041 26.28 25.06 -19.05
C LEU A 1041 26.85 25.03 -20.48
N ILE A 1042 26.40 24.08 -21.30
CA ILE A 1042 27.03 23.78 -22.59
C ILE A 1042 26.10 24.17 -23.74
N PHE A 1043 26.60 24.99 -24.65
CA PHE A 1043 25.85 25.55 -25.77
C PHE A 1043 26.55 25.29 -27.10
N LEU A 1044 25.78 24.93 -28.13
CA LEU A 1044 26.24 24.91 -29.52
C LEU A 1044 25.91 26.25 -30.17
N THR A 1045 26.89 26.84 -30.88
CA THR A 1045 26.72 28.14 -31.54
C THR A 1045 26.71 28.04 -33.08
N PRO A 1046 26.02 28.96 -33.77
CA PRO A 1046 26.16 29.21 -35.19
C PRO A 1046 27.61 29.51 -35.58
N ASN A 1047 27.98 29.07 -36.78
CA ASN A 1047 29.31 29.33 -37.35
C ASN A 1047 29.46 30.84 -37.63
N GLN A 1048 30.60 31.42 -37.23
CA GLN A 1048 30.91 32.87 -37.23
C GLN A 1048 30.20 33.75 -36.18
N THR A 1049 29.59 33.18 -35.13
CA THR A 1049 29.10 33.99 -33.99
C THR A 1049 30.26 34.78 -33.37
N LYS A 1050 30.13 36.12 -33.32
CA LYS A 1050 31.13 37.04 -32.74
C LYS A 1050 30.78 37.38 -31.29
N ASP A 1051 29.66 38.07 -31.07
CA ASP A 1051 29.19 38.42 -29.73
C ASP A 1051 27.94 37.64 -29.36
N ILE A 1052 27.78 37.31 -28.07
CA ILE A 1052 26.63 36.59 -27.53
C ILE A 1052 25.90 37.50 -26.55
N THR A 1053 24.60 37.73 -26.76
CA THR A 1053 23.79 38.60 -25.90
C THR A 1053 22.92 37.75 -24.96
N ILE A 1054 23.07 37.95 -23.66
CA ILE A 1054 22.22 37.39 -22.61
C ILE A 1054 21.21 38.45 -22.21
N LYS A 1055 19.92 38.20 -22.40
CA LYS A 1055 18.82 39.02 -21.87
C LYS A 1055 18.50 38.63 -20.44
N ILE A 1056 18.33 39.61 -19.56
CA ILE A 1056 17.84 39.36 -18.20
C ILE A 1056 16.31 39.32 -18.21
N ALA A 1057 15.72 38.25 -17.69
CA ALA A 1057 14.25 38.14 -17.60
C ALA A 1057 13.70 39.19 -16.61
N LYS A 1058 12.61 39.88 -16.99
CA LYS A 1058 11.93 40.89 -16.17
C LYS A 1058 10.49 40.47 -15.88
N GLY A 1059 10.06 40.54 -14.62
CA GLY A 1059 8.69 40.20 -14.18
C GLY A 1059 8.37 38.69 -14.14
N LEU A 1060 7.08 38.35 -14.03
CA LEU A 1060 6.51 37.00 -14.13
C LEU A 1060 6.51 36.51 -15.59
N ASP A 1061 7.38 35.56 -15.93
CA ASP A 1061 7.43 34.95 -17.27
C ASP A 1061 6.85 33.51 -17.20
N ALA A 1062 5.62 33.33 -17.68
CA ALA A 1062 4.80 32.13 -17.43
C ALA A 1062 5.22 30.87 -18.21
N LYS A 1063 6.19 30.96 -19.13
CA LYS A 1063 6.58 29.85 -20.02
C LYS A 1063 7.45 28.77 -19.37
N ILE A 1064 8.09 29.03 -18.23
CA ILE A 1064 9.11 28.13 -17.63
C ILE A 1064 8.99 28.12 -16.09
N GLU A 1065 7.76 28.18 -15.55
CA GLU A 1065 7.56 28.33 -14.11
C GLU A 1065 7.80 27.04 -13.29
N LYS A 1066 7.97 25.87 -13.93
CA LYS A 1066 8.06 24.58 -13.23
C LYS A 1066 9.42 23.88 -13.24
N ASP A 1067 10.36 24.26 -14.12
CA ASP A 1067 11.61 23.50 -14.29
C ASP A 1067 12.91 24.30 -14.08
N ALA A 1068 12.85 25.61 -13.84
CA ALA A 1068 14.06 26.40 -13.58
C ALA A 1068 14.40 26.40 -12.08
N GLU A 1069 15.64 26.01 -11.74
CA GLU A 1069 16.19 26.17 -10.38
C GLU A 1069 16.31 27.65 -9.97
N ILE A 1070 16.80 27.92 -8.74
CA ILE A 1070 16.96 29.29 -8.18
C ILE A 1070 17.65 30.25 -9.18
N THR A 1071 18.55 29.78 -10.04
CA THR A 1071 19.12 30.52 -11.18
C THR A 1071 19.33 29.59 -12.39
N ASP A 1072 18.86 29.97 -13.60
CA ASP A 1072 18.97 29.15 -14.83
C ASP A 1072 19.10 29.98 -16.12
N VAL A 1073 19.63 29.39 -17.21
CA VAL A 1073 19.86 30.02 -18.53
C VAL A 1073 19.21 29.22 -19.65
N VAL A 1074 18.27 29.83 -20.37
CA VAL A 1074 17.51 29.18 -21.44
C VAL A 1074 17.77 29.85 -22.79
N VAL A 1075 17.84 29.06 -23.86
CA VAL A 1075 18.00 29.58 -25.23
C VAL A 1075 16.65 30.07 -25.74
N LEU A 1076 16.56 31.34 -26.18
CA LEU A 1076 15.43 31.82 -26.97
C LEU A 1076 15.79 31.62 -28.44
N GLN A 1077 15.14 30.68 -29.14
CA GLN A 1077 15.33 30.59 -30.59
C GLN A 1077 14.70 31.82 -31.27
N GLY A 1078 15.53 32.55 -32.03
CA GLY A 1078 15.06 33.64 -32.86
C GLY A 1078 14.17 33.08 -33.97
N LEU A 1079 12.93 33.54 -34.02
CA LEU A 1079 12.01 33.37 -35.16
C LEU A 1079 12.63 33.89 -36.47
#